data_AF-A0A559J5B8-F1
#
_entry.id   AF-A0A559J5B8-F1
#
_cell.length_a   1.000
_cell.length_b   1.000
_cell.length_c   1.000
_cell.angle_alpha   90.00
_cell.angle_beta   90.00
_cell.angle_gamma   90.00
#
_symmetry.space_group_name_H-M   'P 1'
#
loop_
_entity.id
_entity.type
_entity.pdbx_description
1 polymer ?
#
loop_
_entity_poly.entity_id
_entity_poly.type
_entity_poly.pdbx_seq_one_letter_code
_entity_poly.pdbx_strand_id
1 'polypeptide(L)'
;MDIINQTNRTMLFEEINPEKLDLITLVGDVKGIDSLSDDKIKEINRHLLVRNFDEFLDKFSPTVYSFYNAASQKVMYTLKKPEGISEDSISEIRVDQNNDFLKMLFTLIDTKRSQGITNVDFKFENLLDMISPKKVMDDIRQVRKEIHYLHTQYEKLEEGDPKKLDLGDKLNGLFEEASKNYNNVMAMLPLAIEDIKTRLLLGSSQEENKSEAVQIGMLSIGESGELKIIEAPKNDGTDLMLLEDSGSNSLAAVYGEDYDSVSDTSSTYVKDLVVRTFCPLPTVQSNVDTAIEVQNYNTYLEFYKNAKDDFVKTVKPLVEKMLGIKMFFDQYATKNKGMIPSLLITNSKLDMTVKSGNIPRLETFLNTINSKNDFTDTIWYGIVPSIELETVGKVKVSRERFKGNEKVVKQDGNSIESLSMLLQVVKDYKLQVFFSFESGEETTFNSIATAGIDKYIDKCAVLVRKEYSEFAVPCMPNFTIIPKDKSGVVIDSKMLQTENGVKLSDEKEDILRLWIEGVYVGGAYVAAGIVAAYQCSEYLREQFKTVSKDYPGVRFDIEAGDNSLRVVTTMAKEITGFTNNIKDSINRKNFGFIFSSENAQLQGKDIKRITVYKARSLALSEDGFDSIYKTLVSTYIERSLRFQTGDFKHENIVKFFSNNPNSQKSKWLGTRGYINSVIQDGDDMSYIIDEKSHMCHIDLVFNGNVKNLEVMITKGTTPVKA
;
A
#
# COMPACT_ATOMS: atom_id res chain seq x y z
N MET A 1 -7.48 -23.85 -23.47
CA MET A 1 -7.16 -22.45 -23.12
C MET A 1 -5.94 -22.08 -23.95
N ASP A 2 -6.13 -21.82 -25.25
CA ASP A 2 -5.02 -22.09 -26.19
C ASP A 2 -4.50 -20.84 -26.93
N ILE A 3 -5.06 -19.64 -26.70
CA ILE A 3 -4.68 -18.44 -27.49
C ILE A 3 -4.24 -17.28 -26.59
N ILE A 4 -5.13 -16.72 -25.76
CA ILE A 4 -4.81 -15.62 -24.84
C ILE A 4 -4.97 -16.11 -23.41
N ASN A 5 -3.85 -16.33 -22.72
CA ASN A 5 -3.85 -16.92 -21.38
C ASN A 5 -3.78 -15.88 -20.24
N GLN A 6 -3.48 -14.62 -20.57
CA GLN A 6 -3.40 -13.53 -19.59
C GLN A 6 -4.00 -12.24 -20.15
N THR A 7 -5.05 -11.73 -19.51
CA THR A 7 -5.74 -10.48 -19.87
C THR A 7 -5.69 -9.42 -18.77
N ASN A 8 -4.84 -9.62 -17.77
CA ASN A 8 -4.79 -8.79 -16.56
C ASN A 8 -3.38 -8.34 -16.15
N ARG A 9 -2.43 -8.42 -17.08
CA ARG A 9 -1.10 -7.86 -16.88
C ARG A 9 -1.18 -6.34 -16.97
N THR A 10 -0.66 -5.67 -15.95
CA THR A 10 -0.75 -4.22 -15.76
C THR A 10 0.65 -3.60 -15.69
N MET A 11 0.78 -2.37 -16.16
CA MET A 11 2.00 -1.58 -16.07
C MET A 11 1.80 -0.39 -15.13
N LEU A 12 2.69 -0.17 -14.17
CA LEU A 12 2.69 0.99 -13.28
C LEU A 12 3.74 2.00 -13.74
N PHE A 13 3.31 3.21 -14.07
CA PHE A 13 4.18 4.32 -14.46
C PHE A 13 4.55 5.16 -13.23
N GLU A 14 5.48 4.67 -12.43
CA GLU A 14 5.92 5.35 -11.21
C GLU A 14 7.37 4.97 -10.84
N GLU A 15 8.09 5.92 -10.21
CA GLU A 15 9.39 5.71 -9.57
C GLU A 15 9.19 5.25 -8.12
N ILE A 16 9.72 4.08 -7.77
CA ILE A 16 9.66 3.51 -6.42
C ILE A 16 10.99 3.66 -5.71
N ASN A 17 12.07 3.20 -6.35
CA ASN A 17 13.42 3.29 -5.81
C ASN A 17 14.39 3.69 -6.93
N PRO A 18 14.91 4.93 -6.92
CA PRO A 18 15.80 5.43 -7.97
C PRO A 18 17.15 4.70 -8.04
N GLU A 19 17.54 3.97 -6.99
CA GLU A 19 18.78 3.18 -6.98
C GLU A 19 18.63 1.81 -7.68
N LYS A 20 17.40 1.42 -8.03
CA LYS A 20 17.11 0.18 -8.76
C LYS A 20 16.97 0.47 -10.25
N LEU A 21 17.25 -0.55 -11.06
CA LEU A 21 17.10 -0.46 -12.52
C LEU A 21 15.67 -0.05 -12.89
N ASP A 22 15.56 0.76 -13.94
CA ASP A 22 14.30 1.20 -14.52
C ASP A 22 14.12 0.63 -15.93
N LEU A 23 12.90 0.72 -16.47
CA LEU A 23 12.56 0.16 -17.78
C LEU A 23 13.41 0.78 -18.90
N ILE A 24 13.58 2.10 -18.88
CA ILE A 24 14.28 2.87 -19.93
C ILE A 24 15.76 2.48 -19.96
N THR A 25 16.36 2.21 -18.81
CA THR A 25 17.74 1.72 -18.66
C THR A 25 17.88 0.27 -19.15
N LEU A 26 16.95 -0.63 -18.79
CA LEU A 26 17.00 -2.03 -19.17
C LEU A 26 16.79 -2.27 -20.67
N VAL A 27 15.91 -1.47 -21.29
CA VAL A 27 15.69 -1.48 -22.74
C VAL A 27 16.94 -1.00 -23.50
N GLY A 28 17.61 0.03 -22.99
CA GLY A 28 18.86 0.54 -23.57
C GLY A 28 18.66 1.35 -24.87
N ASP A 29 19.68 1.41 -25.72
CA ASP A 29 19.60 2.09 -27.02
C ASP A 29 18.83 1.25 -28.04
N VAL A 30 17.90 1.89 -28.74
CA VAL A 30 16.96 1.23 -29.67
C VAL A 30 17.09 1.73 -31.10
N LYS A 31 18.16 2.47 -31.42
CA LYS A 31 18.39 2.96 -32.79
C LYS A 31 18.46 1.81 -33.79
N GLY A 32 17.49 1.77 -34.70
CA GLY A 32 17.43 0.79 -35.78
C GLY A 32 16.93 -0.60 -35.35
N ILE A 33 16.35 -0.72 -34.15
CA ILE A 33 15.69 -1.95 -33.71
C ILE A 33 14.22 -1.67 -33.36
N ASP A 34 13.32 -2.49 -33.91
CA ASP A 34 11.87 -2.35 -33.66
C ASP A 34 11.37 -3.32 -32.58
N SER A 35 12.21 -4.27 -32.14
CA SER A 35 11.85 -5.24 -31.09
C SER A 35 13.06 -5.72 -30.29
N LEU A 36 12.80 -6.17 -29.07
CA LEU A 36 13.77 -6.74 -28.14
C LEU A 36 13.84 -8.26 -28.27
N SER A 37 14.96 -8.83 -27.86
CA SER A 37 15.14 -10.29 -27.75
C SER A 37 14.40 -10.87 -26.55
N ASP A 38 14.09 -12.16 -26.60
CA ASP A 38 13.41 -12.86 -25.51
C ASP A 38 14.21 -12.83 -24.20
N ASP A 39 15.55 -12.86 -24.28
CA ASP A 39 16.42 -12.74 -23.11
C ASP A 39 16.33 -11.36 -22.46
N LYS A 40 16.14 -10.30 -23.26
CA LYS A 40 15.90 -8.96 -22.74
C LYS A 40 14.53 -8.85 -22.08
N ILE A 41 13.50 -9.47 -22.63
CA ILE A 41 12.17 -9.52 -21.98
C ILE A 41 12.23 -10.29 -20.66
N LYS A 42 12.95 -11.41 -20.59
CA LYS A 42 13.18 -12.16 -19.35
C LYS A 42 13.95 -11.32 -18.31
N GLU A 43 14.96 -10.58 -18.73
CA GLU A 43 15.71 -9.65 -17.86
C GLU A 43 14.79 -8.56 -17.29
N ILE A 44 14.00 -7.90 -18.16
CA ILE A 44 13.01 -6.90 -17.75
C ILE A 44 12.03 -7.49 -16.73
N ASN A 45 11.46 -8.66 -17.02
CA ASN A 45 10.53 -9.34 -16.11
C ASN A 45 11.19 -9.71 -14.77
N ARG A 46 12.46 -10.15 -14.78
CA ARG A 46 13.19 -10.50 -13.57
C ARG A 46 13.30 -9.29 -12.63
N HIS A 47 13.59 -8.11 -13.16
CA HIS A 47 13.81 -6.90 -12.36
C HIS A 47 12.53 -6.12 -12.05
N LEU A 48 11.56 -6.06 -12.98
CA LEU A 48 10.46 -5.10 -12.93
C LEU A 48 9.06 -5.70 -12.78
N LEU A 49 8.86 -6.98 -13.11
CA LEU A 49 7.55 -7.62 -13.02
C LEU A 49 7.37 -8.24 -11.64
N VAL A 50 6.26 -7.97 -10.97
CA VAL A 50 5.90 -8.52 -9.65
C VAL A 50 4.51 -9.15 -9.69
N ARG A 51 4.28 -10.20 -8.91
CA ARG A 51 3.02 -10.95 -8.85
C ARG A 51 2.30 -10.86 -7.51
N ASN A 52 2.95 -10.28 -6.51
CA ASN A 52 2.40 -10.00 -5.20
C ASN A 52 3.20 -8.87 -4.53
N PHE A 53 2.74 -8.43 -3.35
CA PHE A 53 3.36 -7.35 -2.61
C PHE A 53 4.73 -7.71 -2.02
N ASP A 54 4.96 -8.97 -1.64
CA ASP A 54 6.23 -9.39 -1.05
C ASP A 54 7.35 -9.43 -2.08
N GLU A 55 7.07 -9.96 -3.28
CA GLU A 55 7.98 -9.91 -4.43
C GLU A 55 8.33 -8.46 -4.80
N PHE A 56 7.40 -7.53 -4.61
CA PHE A 56 7.65 -6.10 -4.78
C PHE A 56 8.65 -5.55 -3.76
N LEU A 57 8.48 -5.86 -2.47
CA LEU A 57 9.42 -5.44 -1.42
C LEU A 57 10.82 -5.97 -1.69
N ASP A 58 10.93 -7.23 -2.11
CA ASP A 58 12.22 -7.88 -2.41
C ASP A 58 12.93 -7.21 -3.59
N LYS A 59 12.24 -7.01 -4.72
CA LYS A 59 12.84 -6.48 -5.95
C LYS A 59 13.20 -4.99 -5.85
N PHE A 60 12.27 -4.18 -5.34
CA PHE A 60 12.44 -2.73 -5.31
C PHE A 60 13.13 -2.22 -4.05
N SER A 61 13.09 -2.98 -2.96
CA SER A 61 13.71 -2.64 -1.67
C SER A 61 13.50 -1.16 -1.29
N PRO A 62 12.26 -0.67 -1.14
CA PRO A 62 11.99 0.74 -0.85
C PRO A 62 12.79 1.22 0.37
N THR A 63 13.56 2.30 0.23
CA THR A 63 14.54 2.72 1.24
C THR A 63 14.48 4.23 1.49
N VAL A 64 14.56 4.61 2.76
CA VAL A 64 14.78 6.00 3.19
C VAL A 64 16.20 6.09 3.74
N TYR A 65 16.94 7.11 3.33
CA TYR A 65 18.28 7.38 3.81
C TYR A 65 18.21 8.41 4.92
N SER A 66 18.98 8.20 6.00
CA SER A 66 19.10 9.17 7.09
C SER A 66 20.55 9.49 7.40
N PHE A 67 20.82 10.75 7.72
CA PHE A 67 22.15 11.21 8.16
C PHE A 67 22.02 12.38 9.14
N TYR A 68 22.99 12.56 10.03
CA TYR A 68 23.00 13.65 10.99
C TYR A 68 23.67 14.91 10.40
N ASN A 69 22.96 16.03 10.41
CA ASN A 69 23.51 17.32 10.02
C ASN A 69 23.95 18.10 11.26
N ALA A 70 25.27 18.15 11.49
CA ALA A 70 25.85 18.85 12.63
C ALA A 70 25.63 20.38 12.62
N ALA A 71 25.44 21.00 11.44
CA ALA A 71 25.20 22.44 11.36
C ALA A 71 23.78 22.81 11.81
N SER A 72 22.79 21.98 11.47
CA SER A 72 21.39 22.19 11.88
C SER A 72 21.01 21.47 13.18
N GLN A 73 21.88 20.57 13.69
CA GLN A 73 21.62 19.69 14.83
C GLN A 73 20.35 18.84 14.63
N LYS A 74 20.15 18.32 13.41
CA LYS A 74 18.97 17.52 13.04
C LYS A 74 19.33 16.28 12.25
N VAL A 75 18.51 15.25 12.39
CA VAL A 75 18.51 14.10 11.47
C VAL A 75 17.79 14.50 10.20
N MET A 76 18.47 14.33 9.07
CA MET A 76 17.92 14.58 7.74
C MET A 76 17.48 13.25 7.14
N TYR A 77 16.33 13.23 6.46
CA TYR A 77 15.82 12.08 5.75
C TYR A 77 15.67 12.39 4.27
N THR A 78 16.03 11.45 3.40
CA THR A 78 15.88 11.58 1.94
C THR A 78 15.44 10.26 1.31
N LEU A 79 14.67 10.34 0.22
CA LEU A 79 14.29 9.17 -0.59
C LEU A 79 15.35 8.77 -1.62
N LYS A 80 16.29 9.67 -1.90
CA LYS A 80 17.45 9.43 -2.77
C LYS A 80 18.69 9.34 -1.91
N LYS A 81 19.62 8.45 -2.28
CA LYS A 81 20.90 8.36 -1.59
C LYS A 81 21.63 9.71 -1.75
N PRO A 82 22.02 10.38 -0.67
CA PRO A 82 22.67 11.68 -0.78
C PRO A 82 24.07 11.54 -1.38
N GLU A 83 24.37 12.34 -2.39
CA GLU A 83 25.70 12.38 -3.02
C GLU A 83 26.68 13.23 -2.17
N GLY A 84 27.94 12.79 -2.08
CA GLY A 84 29.01 13.54 -1.40
C GLY A 84 29.09 13.36 0.12
N ILE A 85 28.29 12.45 0.70
CA ILE A 85 28.39 12.03 2.10
C ILE A 85 29.04 10.63 2.15
N SER A 86 29.91 10.37 3.14
CA SER A 86 30.52 9.04 3.34
C SER A 86 29.45 7.99 3.59
N GLU A 87 29.62 6.78 3.04
CA GLU A 87 28.67 5.68 3.23
C GLU A 87 28.49 5.32 4.71
N ASP A 88 29.56 5.37 5.50
CA ASP A 88 29.55 5.10 6.95
C ASP A 88 28.71 6.11 7.75
N SER A 89 28.37 7.26 7.14
CA SER A 89 27.58 8.33 7.75
C SER A 89 26.12 8.33 7.28
N ILE A 90 25.73 7.39 6.41
CA ILE A 90 24.37 7.24 5.89
C ILE A 90 23.80 5.95 6.47
N SER A 91 22.66 6.06 7.16
CA SER A 91 21.90 4.88 7.58
C SER A 91 20.77 4.62 6.59
N GLU A 92 20.63 3.36 6.16
CA GLU A 92 19.54 2.91 5.30
C GLU A 92 18.38 2.37 6.15
N ILE A 93 17.20 2.97 5.99
CA ILE A 93 15.97 2.54 6.63
C ILE A 93 15.11 1.89 5.56
N ARG A 94 15.10 0.55 5.54
CA ARG A 94 14.21 -0.20 4.65
C ARG A 94 12.76 -0.05 5.09
N VAL A 95 11.89 0.27 4.14
CA VAL A 95 10.45 0.34 4.35
C VAL A 95 9.87 -0.99 3.86
N ASP A 96 9.93 -1.99 4.72
CA ASP A 96 9.44 -3.35 4.48
C ASP A 96 8.39 -3.75 5.52
N GLN A 97 8.02 -5.04 5.57
CA GLN A 97 7.07 -5.54 6.55
C GLN A 97 7.52 -5.38 8.01
N ASN A 98 8.80 -5.11 8.28
CA ASN A 98 9.34 -4.93 9.62
C ASN A 98 9.21 -3.48 10.11
N ASN A 99 9.00 -2.52 9.20
CA ASN A 99 8.85 -1.10 9.54
C ASN A 99 7.54 -0.81 10.31
N ASP A 100 7.66 -0.22 11.50
CA ASP A 100 6.51 0.03 12.39
C ASP A 100 5.44 0.93 11.78
N PHE A 101 5.84 1.95 11.02
CA PHE A 101 4.90 2.87 10.37
C PHE A 101 4.07 2.13 9.31
N LEU A 102 4.71 1.28 8.51
CA LEU A 102 4.01 0.47 7.52
C LEU A 102 3.12 -0.60 8.16
N LYS A 103 3.61 -1.30 9.20
CA LYS A 103 2.83 -2.28 9.99
C LYS A 103 1.59 -1.66 10.59
N MET A 104 1.72 -0.47 11.18
CA MET A 104 0.59 0.29 11.73
C MET A 104 -0.46 0.56 10.65
N LEU A 105 -0.04 1.02 9.47
CA LEU A 105 -0.97 1.29 8.36
C LEU A 105 -1.68 0.03 7.86
N PHE A 106 -0.98 -1.10 7.73
CA PHE A 106 -1.60 -2.38 7.39
C PHE A 106 -2.61 -2.84 8.44
N THR A 107 -2.23 -2.75 9.71
CA THR A 107 -3.10 -3.09 10.84
C THR A 107 -4.36 -2.23 10.83
N LEU A 108 -4.22 -0.94 10.52
CA LEU A 108 -5.34 -0.01 10.38
C LEU A 108 -6.27 -0.40 9.24
N ILE A 109 -5.73 -0.67 8.05
CA ILE A 109 -6.50 -1.10 6.87
C ILE A 109 -7.27 -2.40 7.18
N ASP A 110 -6.60 -3.41 7.73
CA ASP A 110 -7.20 -4.70 8.00
C ASP A 110 -8.22 -4.66 9.14
N THR A 111 -7.95 -3.88 10.19
CA THR A 111 -8.91 -3.64 11.28
C THR A 111 -10.16 -2.95 10.74
N LYS A 112 -9.99 -1.89 9.95
CA LYS A 112 -11.12 -1.16 9.34
C LYS A 112 -11.89 -2.06 8.36
N ARG A 113 -11.21 -2.87 7.57
CA ARG A 113 -11.80 -3.88 6.66
C ARG A 113 -12.62 -4.92 7.41
N SER A 114 -12.13 -5.39 8.57
CA SER A 114 -12.82 -6.40 9.39
C SER A 114 -14.07 -5.84 10.07
N GLN A 115 -14.01 -4.60 10.58
CA GLN A 115 -15.13 -3.95 11.24
C GLN A 115 -16.17 -3.45 10.23
N GLY A 116 -15.71 -2.95 9.08
CA GLY A 116 -16.55 -2.42 8.01
C GLY A 116 -17.30 -1.14 8.41
N ILE A 117 -16.70 -0.34 9.28
CA ILE A 117 -17.25 0.94 9.79
C ILE A 117 -16.66 2.14 9.04
N THR A 118 -17.35 3.28 9.10
CA THR A 118 -16.98 4.51 8.39
C THR A 118 -15.79 5.22 9.04
N ASN A 119 -15.20 6.21 8.35
CA ASN A 119 -14.12 7.03 8.92
C ASN A 119 -14.56 7.79 10.17
N VAL A 120 -15.83 8.19 10.26
CA VAL A 120 -16.35 8.96 11.39
C VAL A 120 -16.40 8.09 12.65
N ASP A 121 -16.82 6.83 12.51
CA ASP A 121 -17.01 5.91 13.64
C ASP A 121 -15.73 5.18 14.05
N PHE A 122 -14.72 5.13 13.17
CA PHE A 122 -13.47 4.45 13.44
C PHE A 122 -12.59 5.23 14.44
N LYS A 123 -12.05 4.49 15.43
CA LYS A 123 -11.17 5.01 16.48
C LYS A 123 -9.70 4.89 16.06
N PHE A 124 -9.20 5.92 15.37
CA PHE A 124 -7.83 5.96 14.86
C PHE A 124 -6.79 6.01 15.99
N GLU A 125 -7.06 6.78 17.05
CA GLU A 125 -6.13 7.06 18.15
C GLU A 125 -5.47 5.80 18.71
N ASN A 126 -6.26 4.75 19.02
CA ASN A 126 -5.76 3.50 19.60
C ASN A 126 -4.71 2.76 18.73
N LEU A 127 -4.79 2.88 17.41
CA LEU A 127 -3.86 2.21 16.49
C LEU A 127 -2.68 3.11 16.13
N LEU A 128 -2.87 4.43 16.17
CA LEU A 128 -1.79 5.38 15.92
C LEU A 128 -0.72 5.36 17.02
N ASP A 129 -1.07 4.95 18.23
CA ASP A 129 -0.13 4.77 19.34
C ASP A 129 0.92 3.66 19.09
N MET A 130 0.80 2.88 18.00
CA MET A 130 1.76 1.84 17.63
C MET A 130 3.19 2.35 17.39
N ILE A 131 3.35 3.64 17.06
CA ILE A 131 4.66 4.27 16.83
C ILE A 131 5.15 5.10 18.05
N SER A 132 4.44 5.03 19.18
CA SER A 132 4.81 5.73 20.42
C SER A 132 5.96 5.02 21.16
N PRO A 133 6.80 5.75 21.93
CA PRO A 133 7.86 5.14 22.74
C PRO A 133 7.33 4.06 23.71
N LYS A 134 6.15 4.31 24.28
CA LYS A 134 5.47 3.36 25.18
C LYS A 134 5.23 2.00 24.51
N LYS A 135 4.80 1.99 23.24
CA LYS A 135 4.56 0.74 22.53
C LYS A 135 5.85 -0.03 22.27
N VAL A 136 6.92 0.68 21.88
CA VAL A 136 8.27 0.09 21.73
C VAL A 136 8.70 -0.61 23.02
N MET A 137 8.46 0.02 24.18
CA MET A 137 8.74 -0.61 25.47
C MET A 137 7.87 -1.82 25.79
N ASP A 138 6.58 -1.80 25.46
CA ASP A 138 5.70 -2.95 25.67
C ASP A 138 6.16 -4.16 24.84
N ASP A 139 6.60 -3.93 23.60
CA ASP A 139 7.14 -4.97 22.73
C ASP A 139 8.48 -5.51 23.30
N ILE A 140 9.34 -4.64 23.80
CA ILE A 140 10.59 -5.03 24.45
C ILE A 140 10.36 -5.77 25.77
N ARG A 141 9.34 -5.40 26.56
CA ARG A 141 8.93 -6.16 27.75
C ARG A 141 8.49 -7.57 27.39
N GLN A 142 7.85 -7.75 26.24
CA GLN A 142 7.46 -9.08 25.76
C GLN A 142 8.68 -9.90 25.33
N VAL A 143 9.57 -9.33 24.52
CA VAL A 143 10.84 -9.97 24.12
C VAL A 143 11.67 -10.33 25.35
N ARG A 144 11.74 -9.43 26.33
CA ARG A 144 12.41 -9.66 27.61
C ARG A 144 11.89 -10.89 28.34
N LYS A 145 10.56 -11.03 28.47
CA LYS A 145 9.92 -12.19 29.11
C LYS A 145 10.28 -13.48 28.38
N GLU A 146 10.30 -13.45 27.06
CA GLU A 146 10.66 -14.59 26.24
C GLU A 146 12.13 -14.99 26.43
N ILE A 147 13.06 -14.03 26.39
CA ILE A 147 14.49 -14.28 26.62
C ILE A 147 14.72 -14.83 28.02
N HIS A 148 14.11 -14.23 29.06
CA HIS A 148 14.23 -14.74 30.43
C HIS A 148 13.73 -16.17 30.54
N TYR A 149 12.55 -16.46 30.00
CA TYR A 149 11.99 -17.81 30.02
C TYR A 149 12.89 -18.82 29.30
N LEU A 150 13.36 -18.50 28.10
CA LEU A 150 14.23 -19.38 27.30
C LEU A 150 15.59 -19.57 27.98
N HIS A 151 16.16 -18.51 28.56
CA HIS A 151 17.42 -18.57 29.27
C HIS A 151 17.33 -19.43 30.54
N THR A 152 16.27 -19.28 31.33
CA THR A 152 16.03 -20.15 32.50
C THR A 152 15.87 -21.62 32.10
N GLN A 153 15.29 -21.92 30.92
CA GLN A 153 15.26 -23.29 30.40
C GLN A 153 16.63 -23.76 29.92
N TYR A 154 17.40 -22.88 29.29
CA TYR A 154 18.74 -23.15 28.81
C TYR A 154 19.71 -23.50 29.96
N GLU A 155 19.68 -22.74 31.06
CA GLU A 155 20.53 -23.00 32.25
C GLU A 155 20.20 -24.34 32.95
N LYS A 156 18.96 -24.82 32.85
CA LYS A 156 18.52 -26.08 33.47
C LYS A 156 19.00 -27.34 32.75
N LEU A 157 19.51 -27.21 31.52
CA LEU A 157 19.95 -28.34 30.71
C LEU A 157 21.47 -28.57 30.84
N GLU A 158 21.89 -29.83 30.75
CA GLU A 158 23.30 -30.22 30.82
C GLU A 158 24.07 -29.81 29.55
N GLU A 159 25.38 -29.59 29.69
CA GLU A 159 26.24 -29.30 28.54
C GLU A 159 26.27 -30.48 27.56
N GLY A 160 26.03 -30.21 26.27
CA GLY A 160 25.99 -31.21 25.21
C GLY A 160 24.61 -31.79 24.91
N ASP A 161 23.55 -31.44 25.65
CA ASP A 161 22.17 -31.81 25.29
C ASP A 161 21.76 -31.11 23.98
N PRO A 162 21.32 -31.87 22.94
CA PRO A 162 20.80 -31.29 21.70
C PRO A 162 19.69 -30.24 21.92
N LYS A 163 18.83 -30.41 22.93
CA LYS A 163 17.79 -29.42 23.25
C LYS A 163 18.34 -28.12 23.80
N LYS A 164 19.49 -28.16 24.49
CA LYS A 164 20.19 -26.97 24.95
C LYS A 164 20.74 -26.19 23.76
N LEU A 165 21.27 -26.89 22.76
CA LEU A 165 21.72 -26.29 21.50
C LEU A 165 20.55 -25.65 20.74
N ASP A 166 19.41 -26.35 20.61
CA ASP A 166 18.20 -25.80 19.96
C ASP A 166 17.67 -24.53 20.67
N LEU A 167 17.73 -24.49 22.01
CA LEU A 167 17.39 -23.29 22.79
C LEU A 167 18.43 -22.19 22.62
N GLY A 168 19.72 -22.54 22.53
CA GLY A 168 20.80 -21.63 22.21
C GLY A 168 20.61 -20.94 20.87
N ASP A 169 20.25 -21.68 19.82
CA ASP A 169 19.97 -21.11 18.49
C ASP A 169 18.82 -20.09 18.53
N LYS A 170 17.76 -20.37 19.31
CA LYS A 170 16.65 -19.43 19.51
C LYS A 170 17.07 -18.19 20.29
N LEU A 171 17.84 -18.36 21.36
CA LEU A 171 18.38 -17.24 22.14
C LEU A 171 19.29 -16.37 21.27
N ASN A 172 20.19 -16.97 20.50
CA ASN A 172 21.06 -16.26 19.56
C ASN A 172 20.24 -15.45 18.55
N GLY A 173 19.14 -16.01 18.01
CA GLY A 173 18.23 -15.27 17.14
C GLY A 173 17.60 -14.04 17.81
N LEU A 174 17.19 -14.16 19.07
CA LEU A 174 16.60 -13.05 19.84
C LEU A 174 17.63 -11.98 20.23
N PHE A 175 18.85 -12.38 20.59
CA PHE A 175 19.95 -11.45 20.87
C PHE A 175 20.40 -10.72 19.59
N GLU A 176 20.51 -11.42 18.46
CA GLU A 176 20.81 -10.83 17.16
C GLU A 176 19.73 -9.82 16.72
N GLU A 177 18.47 -10.04 17.08
CA GLU A 177 17.40 -9.06 16.82
C GLU A 177 17.52 -7.83 17.74
N ALA A 178 17.89 -8.02 19.01
CA ALA A 178 18.09 -6.94 19.95
C ALA A 178 19.34 -6.09 19.60
N SER A 179 20.44 -6.73 19.21
CA SER A 179 21.76 -6.11 18.99
C SER A 179 21.81 -5.20 17.76
N LYS A 180 21.00 -5.49 16.73
CA LYS A 180 20.85 -4.65 15.51
C LYS A 180 20.55 -3.18 15.80
N ASN A 181 19.96 -2.90 16.96
CA ASN A 181 19.54 -1.56 17.34
C ASN A 181 20.53 -0.85 18.28
N TYR A 182 21.52 -1.55 18.87
CA TYR A 182 22.45 -1.01 19.89
C TYR A 182 23.24 0.20 19.39
N ASN A 183 23.70 0.15 18.15
CA ASN A 183 24.49 1.21 17.53
C ASN A 183 23.63 2.32 16.90
N ASN A 184 22.29 2.15 16.87
CA ASN A 184 21.38 3.14 16.31
C ASN A 184 20.78 4.02 17.42
N VAL A 185 21.32 5.24 17.56
CA VAL A 185 20.84 6.23 18.55
C VAL A 185 19.33 6.47 18.43
N MET A 186 18.75 6.42 17.23
CA MET A 186 17.30 6.62 17.04
C MET A 186 16.47 5.47 17.60
N ALA A 187 17.00 4.25 17.58
CA ALA A 187 16.35 3.08 18.16
C ALA A 187 16.51 3.05 19.69
N MET A 188 17.59 3.64 20.20
CA MET A 188 17.87 3.76 21.64
C MET A 188 17.11 4.91 22.32
N LEU A 189 16.69 5.95 21.59
CA LEU A 189 15.98 7.10 22.16
C LEU A 189 14.67 6.73 22.88
N PRO A 190 13.76 5.92 22.31
CA PRO A 190 12.58 5.43 23.03
C PRO A 190 12.92 4.74 24.36
N LEU A 191 13.99 3.94 24.36
CA LEU A 191 14.47 3.23 25.54
C LEU A 191 14.96 4.19 26.62
N ALA A 192 15.77 5.17 26.23
CA ALA A 192 16.29 6.18 27.15
C ALA A 192 15.16 7.00 27.78
N ILE A 193 14.17 7.43 26.98
CA ILE A 193 13.00 8.19 27.45
C ILE A 193 12.25 7.39 28.52
N GLU A 194 11.97 6.12 28.27
CA GLU A 194 11.20 5.27 29.18
C GLU A 194 12.02 4.77 30.39
N ASP A 195 13.33 4.55 30.26
CA ASP A 195 14.23 4.28 31.40
C ASP A 195 14.25 5.46 32.37
N ILE A 196 14.48 6.68 31.87
CA ILE A 196 14.48 7.90 32.70
C ILE A 196 13.13 8.07 33.39
N LYS A 197 12.03 7.94 32.64
CA LYS A 197 10.67 8.04 33.16
C LYS A 197 10.41 7.02 34.28
N THR A 198 10.77 5.76 34.05
CA THR A 198 10.58 4.68 35.02
C THR A 198 11.40 4.94 36.28
N ARG A 199 12.67 5.35 36.14
CA ARG A 199 13.55 5.66 37.30
C ARG A 199 13.01 6.83 38.12
N LEU A 200 12.60 7.92 37.47
CA LEU A 200 12.15 9.12 38.18
C LEU A 200 10.79 8.89 38.86
N LEU A 201 9.85 8.20 38.22
CA LEU A 201 8.51 7.95 38.78
C LEU A 201 8.50 6.83 39.84
N LEU A 202 9.27 5.75 39.65
CA LEU A 202 9.38 4.69 40.67
C LEU A 202 10.29 5.08 41.84
N GLY A 203 11.35 5.86 41.59
CA GLY A 203 12.25 6.37 42.62
C GLY A 203 11.55 7.31 43.61
N SER A 204 10.62 8.14 43.13
CA SER A 204 9.79 9.00 43.99
C SER A 204 8.69 8.25 44.75
N SER A 205 8.28 7.06 44.26
CA SER A 205 7.29 6.20 44.95
C SER A 205 7.82 5.59 46.26
N GLN A 206 9.14 5.54 46.45
CA GLN A 206 9.76 5.04 47.68
C GLN A 206 9.93 6.12 48.76
N GLU A 207 9.89 7.41 48.42
CA GLU A 207 10.01 8.48 49.42
C GLU A 207 8.66 8.90 50.04
N GLU A 208 7.51 8.61 49.39
CA GLU A 208 6.19 9.07 49.86
C GLU A 208 5.26 8.02 50.50
N ASN A 209 5.61 6.73 50.57
CA ASN A 209 4.72 5.73 51.22
C ASN A 209 5.03 5.50 52.71
N LYS A 210 4.64 6.48 53.55
CA LYS A 210 3.97 6.16 54.83
C LYS A 210 2.46 6.01 54.57
N SER A 211 2.08 5.11 53.66
CA SER A 211 0.70 4.65 53.61
C SER A 211 0.51 3.59 54.70
N GLU A 212 -0.55 3.71 55.49
CA GLU A 212 -0.92 2.71 56.49
C GLU A 212 -0.97 1.33 55.83
N ALA A 213 -0.21 0.39 56.38
CA ALA A 213 -0.20 -0.99 55.91
C ALA A 213 -1.63 -1.54 55.93
N VAL A 214 -2.14 -1.97 54.77
CA VAL A 214 -3.41 -2.70 54.70
C VAL A 214 -3.24 -4.02 55.47
N GLN A 215 -3.71 -4.07 56.71
CA GLN A 215 -3.74 -5.29 57.53
C GLN A 215 -4.93 -6.15 57.11
N ILE A 216 -4.66 -7.19 56.30
CA ILE A 216 -5.64 -8.20 55.94
C ILE A 216 -5.74 -9.23 57.08
N GLY A 217 -6.84 -9.20 57.83
CA GLY A 217 -7.15 -10.18 58.87
C GLY A 217 -8.07 -11.30 58.34
N MET A 218 -7.81 -12.55 58.75
CA MET A 218 -8.66 -13.68 58.42
C MET A 218 -9.65 -13.93 59.58
N LEU A 219 -10.94 -14.02 59.27
CA LEU A 219 -12.00 -14.31 60.24
C LEU A 219 -11.99 -15.81 60.56
N SER A 220 -11.72 -16.17 61.82
CA SER A 220 -11.89 -17.53 62.32
C SER A 220 -12.82 -17.56 63.54
N ILE A 221 -13.47 -18.70 63.77
CA ILE A 221 -14.36 -18.89 64.92
C ILE A 221 -13.61 -19.73 65.95
N GLY A 222 -13.45 -19.20 67.16
CA GLY A 222 -12.80 -19.91 68.27
C GLY A 222 -13.68 -21.03 68.84
N GLU A 223 -13.10 -21.92 69.64
CA GLU A 223 -13.76 -23.12 70.17
C GLU A 223 -15.01 -22.85 71.05
N SER A 224 -15.29 -21.60 71.43
CA SER A 224 -16.52 -21.15 72.13
C SER A 224 -17.60 -20.57 71.21
N GLY A 225 -17.38 -20.47 69.89
CA GLY A 225 -18.32 -19.90 68.92
C GLY A 225 -18.19 -18.39 68.67
N GLU A 226 -17.12 -17.75 69.17
CA GLU A 226 -16.86 -16.31 68.99
C GLU A 226 -15.97 -16.04 67.76
N LEU A 227 -16.31 -15.03 66.96
CA LEU A 227 -15.51 -14.56 65.82
C LEU A 227 -14.25 -13.83 66.32
N LYS A 228 -13.07 -14.37 66.02
CA LYS A 228 -11.77 -13.72 66.24
C LYS A 228 -11.08 -13.42 64.91
N ILE A 229 -10.65 -12.17 64.76
CA ILE A 229 -9.78 -11.73 63.66
C ILE A 229 -8.36 -12.13 64.05
N ILE A 230 -7.77 -13.07 63.32
CA ILE A 230 -6.37 -13.45 63.47
C ILE A 230 -5.62 -12.76 62.34
N GLU A 231 -4.55 -12.04 62.66
CA GLU A 231 -3.58 -11.61 61.65
C GLU A 231 -3.12 -12.86 60.90
N ALA A 232 -3.35 -12.89 59.57
CA ALA A 232 -2.78 -13.95 58.77
C ALA A 232 -1.26 -13.96 59.02
N PRO A 233 -0.62 -15.13 59.21
CA PRO A 233 0.82 -15.18 59.23
C PRO A 233 1.29 -14.44 57.98
N LYS A 234 2.28 -13.55 58.14
CA LYS A 234 2.90 -12.84 57.03
C LYS A 234 3.42 -13.90 56.06
N ASN A 235 2.58 -14.31 55.11
CA ASN A 235 3.06 -14.75 53.83
C ASN A 235 3.63 -13.48 53.24
N ASP A 236 4.95 -13.47 53.05
CA ASP A 236 5.63 -12.46 52.26
C ASP A 236 4.75 -12.17 51.05
N GLY A 237 4.28 -10.93 51.01
CA GLY A 237 3.21 -10.52 50.13
C GLY A 237 3.57 -10.83 48.69
N THR A 238 2.57 -11.29 47.95
CA THR A 238 2.49 -11.20 46.50
C THR A 238 2.44 -9.73 46.03
N ASP A 239 3.39 -8.92 46.48
CA ASP A 239 3.77 -7.65 45.86
C ASP A 239 5.10 -7.95 45.16
N LEU A 240 5.04 -8.11 43.84
CA LEU A 240 6.18 -8.40 42.98
C LEU A 240 7.07 -9.54 43.51
N MET A 241 6.75 -10.78 43.15
CA MET A 241 7.81 -11.79 42.96
C MET A 241 8.78 -11.29 41.88
N LEU A 242 9.66 -10.36 42.26
CA LEU A 242 11.01 -10.31 41.75
C LEU A 242 11.66 -11.57 42.31
N LEU A 243 11.62 -12.64 41.50
CA LEU A 243 12.47 -13.80 41.70
C LEU A 243 13.90 -13.26 41.94
N GLU A 244 14.45 -13.50 43.12
CA GLU A 244 15.90 -13.58 43.30
C GLU A 244 16.38 -14.76 42.45
N ASP A 245 16.49 -14.56 41.13
CA ASP A 245 17.08 -15.54 40.24
C ASP A 245 18.56 -15.17 40.04
N SER A 246 19.46 -16.04 40.48
CA SER A 246 20.89 -16.00 40.11
C SER A 246 21.11 -15.87 38.59
N GLY A 247 20.10 -16.22 37.78
CA GLY A 247 20.07 -16.06 36.33
C GLY A 247 19.91 -14.62 35.81
N SER A 248 19.45 -13.65 36.61
CA SER A 248 19.31 -12.26 36.14
C SER A 248 20.65 -11.54 36.05
N ASN A 249 21.61 -11.90 36.92
CA ASN A 249 22.97 -11.36 36.90
C ASN A 249 23.82 -12.00 35.78
N SER A 250 23.62 -13.29 35.47
CA SER A 250 24.27 -13.93 34.33
C SER A 250 23.78 -13.33 33.00
N LEU A 251 22.47 -13.15 32.85
CA LEU A 251 21.89 -12.52 31.66
C LEU A 251 22.36 -11.06 31.48
N ALA A 252 22.48 -10.30 32.58
CA ALA A 252 23.00 -8.93 32.54
C ALA A 252 24.44 -8.87 32.04
N ALA A 253 25.29 -9.82 32.42
CA ALA A 253 26.65 -9.93 31.90
C ALA A 253 26.65 -10.26 30.40
N VAL A 254 25.80 -11.20 29.95
CA VAL A 254 25.66 -11.57 28.53
C VAL A 254 25.28 -10.38 27.67
N TYR A 255 24.29 -9.57 28.08
CA TYR A 255 23.94 -8.34 27.35
C TYR A 255 25.06 -7.29 27.32
N GLY A 256 25.81 -7.18 28.42
CA GLY A 256 26.95 -6.28 28.50
C GLY A 256 28.08 -6.69 27.55
N GLU A 257 28.38 -7.98 27.46
CA GLU A 257 29.37 -8.55 26.54
C GLU A 257 28.91 -8.47 25.09
N ASP A 258 27.64 -8.74 24.82
CA ASP A 258 27.04 -8.62 23.48
C ASP A 258 27.17 -7.19 22.95
N TYR A 259 26.83 -6.17 23.76
CA TYR A 259 27.04 -4.77 23.40
C TYR A 259 28.50 -4.44 23.07
N ASP A 260 29.44 -4.83 23.93
CA ASP A 260 30.87 -4.56 23.71
C ASP A 260 31.41 -5.26 22.45
N SER A 261 30.82 -6.39 22.06
CA SER A 261 31.24 -7.16 20.88
C SER A 261 30.74 -6.57 19.56
N VAL A 262 29.61 -5.86 19.57
CA VAL A 262 28.95 -5.30 18.38
C VAL A 262 29.20 -3.80 18.22
N SER A 263 29.59 -3.09 19.27
CA SER A 263 29.80 -1.63 19.23
C SER A 263 31.25 -1.22 18.95
N ASP A 264 31.47 -0.56 17.81
CA ASP A 264 32.78 0.02 17.45
C ASP A 264 33.22 1.16 18.38
N THR A 265 32.26 1.85 19.02
CA THR A 265 32.51 2.93 19.99
C THR A 265 31.68 2.69 21.25
N SER A 266 32.18 1.88 22.16
CA SER A 266 31.49 1.49 23.39
C SER A 266 31.20 2.70 24.29
N SER A 267 29.92 2.94 24.61
CA SER A 267 29.49 3.93 25.59
C SER A 267 28.98 3.24 26.85
N THR A 268 29.57 3.54 28.01
CA THR A 268 29.13 2.98 29.30
C THR A 268 27.65 3.28 29.57
N TYR A 269 27.18 4.48 29.21
CA TYR A 269 25.79 4.86 29.37
C TYR A 269 24.84 4.00 28.52
N VAL A 270 25.19 3.74 27.26
CA VAL A 270 24.37 2.93 26.34
C VAL A 270 24.38 1.47 26.78
N LYS A 271 25.54 0.96 27.18
CA LYS A 271 25.67 -0.37 27.79
C LYS A 271 24.74 -0.53 28.99
N ASP A 272 24.80 0.41 29.93
CA ASP A 272 23.93 0.38 31.11
C ASP A 272 22.45 0.52 30.75
N LEU A 273 22.11 1.33 29.74
CA LEU A 273 20.75 1.47 29.25
C LEU A 273 20.23 0.14 28.67
N VAL A 274 21.01 -0.53 27.84
CA VAL A 274 20.67 -1.85 27.26
C VAL A 274 20.48 -2.87 28.38
N VAL A 275 21.45 -2.98 29.30
CA VAL A 275 21.38 -3.92 30.41
C VAL A 275 20.17 -3.64 31.29
N ARG A 276 19.86 -2.39 31.67
CA ARG A 276 18.66 -2.07 32.46
C ARG A 276 17.36 -2.32 31.69
N THR A 277 17.38 -2.08 30.38
CA THR A 277 16.23 -2.29 29.50
C THR A 277 15.89 -3.77 29.37
N PHE A 278 16.86 -4.69 29.37
CA PHE A 278 16.54 -6.12 29.25
C PHE A 278 16.60 -6.84 30.60
N CYS A 279 17.43 -6.40 31.54
CA CYS A 279 17.59 -6.96 32.88
C CYS A 279 17.40 -5.86 33.94
N PRO A 280 16.15 -5.50 34.30
CA PRO A 280 15.90 -4.49 35.32
C PRO A 280 16.31 -5.06 36.69
N LEU A 281 17.56 -4.79 37.09
CA LEU A 281 18.04 -5.16 38.42
C LEU A 281 17.40 -4.23 39.48
N PRO A 282 17.19 -4.73 40.72
CA PRO A 282 16.77 -3.87 41.83
C PRO A 282 17.75 -2.71 41.97
N THR A 283 17.23 -1.49 41.94
CA THR A 283 18.01 -0.25 41.89
C THR A 283 19.08 -0.21 42.97
N VAL A 284 20.35 -0.29 42.57
CA VAL A 284 21.44 0.29 43.34
C VAL A 284 21.23 1.80 43.24
N GLN A 285 20.94 2.45 44.37
CA GLN A 285 20.79 3.91 44.45
C GLN A 285 22.08 4.58 43.94
N SER A 286 22.08 4.97 42.67
CA SER A 286 23.01 5.99 42.19
C SER A 286 22.47 7.35 42.64
N ASN A 287 23.34 8.25 43.09
CA ASN A 287 23.00 9.65 43.33
C ASN A 287 22.67 10.29 41.97
N VAL A 288 21.42 10.20 41.55
CA VAL A 288 20.94 10.73 40.29
C VAL A 288 20.51 12.18 40.49
N ASP A 289 21.07 13.09 39.70
CA ASP A 289 20.60 14.49 39.65
C ASP A 289 19.24 14.55 38.93
N THR A 290 18.18 14.69 39.72
CA THR A 290 16.80 14.71 39.23
C THR A 290 16.55 15.84 38.23
N ALA A 291 17.21 17.00 38.39
CA ALA A 291 17.00 18.13 37.50
C ALA A 291 17.59 17.87 36.10
N ILE A 292 18.78 17.28 36.06
CA ILE A 292 19.45 16.90 34.81
C ILE A 292 18.67 15.80 34.09
N GLU A 293 18.16 14.80 34.79
CA GLU A 293 17.37 13.72 34.17
C GLU A 293 16.03 14.23 33.60
N VAL A 294 15.34 15.13 34.29
CA VAL A 294 14.12 15.77 33.77
C VAL A 294 14.45 16.58 32.50
N GLN A 295 15.57 17.28 32.48
CA GLN A 295 16.03 18.01 31.29
C GLN A 295 16.37 17.05 30.14
N ASN A 296 17.08 15.95 30.42
CA ASN A 296 17.44 14.93 29.43
C ASN A 296 16.18 14.28 28.85
N TYR A 297 15.23 13.87 29.70
CA TYR A 297 13.94 13.31 29.28
C TYR A 297 13.21 14.25 28.32
N ASN A 298 13.00 15.51 28.70
CA ASN A 298 12.29 16.48 27.87
C ASN A 298 13.02 16.74 26.54
N THR A 299 14.36 16.79 26.57
CA THR A 299 15.21 16.99 25.39
C THR A 299 15.12 15.79 24.42
N TYR A 300 15.24 14.57 24.94
CA TYR A 300 15.16 13.34 24.15
C TYR A 300 13.76 13.16 23.56
N LEU A 301 12.72 13.48 24.33
CA LEU A 301 11.33 13.43 23.87
C LEU A 301 11.07 14.42 22.72
N GLU A 302 11.55 15.66 22.83
CA GLU A 302 11.44 16.66 21.77
C GLU A 302 12.24 16.28 20.52
N PHE A 303 13.46 15.76 20.71
CA PHE A 303 14.28 15.27 19.61
C PHE A 303 13.61 14.08 18.90
N TYR A 304 13.10 13.10 19.65
CA TYR A 304 12.37 11.94 19.10
C TYR A 304 11.15 12.39 18.29
N LYS A 305 10.36 13.32 18.82
CA LYS A 305 9.22 13.91 18.12
C LYS A 305 9.63 14.52 16.78
N ASN A 306 10.62 15.41 16.79
CA ASN A 306 11.06 16.12 15.60
C ASN A 306 11.63 15.16 14.55
N ALA A 307 12.47 14.21 14.97
CA ALA A 307 13.05 13.20 14.09
C ALA A 307 11.97 12.29 13.47
N LYS A 308 10.96 11.88 14.23
CA LYS A 308 9.85 11.06 13.71
C LYS A 308 8.92 11.86 12.80
N ASP A 309 8.66 13.13 13.09
CA ASP A 309 7.85 14.01 12.24
C ASP A 309 8.51 14.21 10.87
N ASP A 310 9.81 14.50 10.84
CA ASP A 310 10.59 14.65 9.60
C ASP A 310 10.70 13.33 8.82
N PHE A 311 10.82 12.20 9.52
CA PHE A 311 10.77 10.86 8.91
C PHE A 311 9.42 10.59 8.24
N VAL A 312 8.30 10.79 8.97
CA VAL A 312 6.94 10.55 8.47
C VAL A 312 6.65 11.41 7.24
N LYS A 313 7.03 12.69 7.26
CA LYS A 313 6.86 13.59 6.10
C LYS A 313 7.64 13.11 4.88
N THR A 314 8.88 12.67 5.07
CA THR A 314 9.75 12.18 3.99
C THR A 314 9.26 10.85 3.42
N VAL A 315 8.84 9.91 4.29
CA VAL A 315 8.45 8.55 3.88
C VAL A 315 7.03 8.47 3.33
N LYS A 316 6.15 9.39 3.69
CA LYS A 316 4.73 9.38 3.30
C LYS A 316 4.51 9.16 1.80
N PRO A 317 5.13 9.91 0.87
CA PRO A 317 4.91 9.69 -0.56
C PRO A 317 5.28 8.28 -1.01
N LEU A 318 6.37 7.71 -0.46
CA LEU A 318 6.79 6.34 -0.76
C LEU A 318 5.77 5.33 -0.22
N VAL A 319 5.29 5.54 1.01
CA VAL A 319 4.30 4.68 1.65
C VAL A 319 2.97 4.71 0.90
N GLU A 320 2.48 5.86 0.44
CA GLU A 320 1.24 5.93 -0.35
C GLU A 320 1.35 5.11 -1.65
N LYS A 321 2.51 5.12 -2.32
CA LYS A 321 2.79 4.26 -3.49
C LYS A 321 2.77 2.78 -3.12
N MET A 322 3.45 2.41 -2.03
CA MET A 322 3.48 1.03 -1.54
C MET A 322 2.07 0.53 -1.16
N LEU A 323 1.28 1.35 -0.48
CA LEU A 323 -0.12 1.06 -0.16
C LEU A 323 -0.93 0.88 -1.44
N GLY A 324 -0.73 1.72 -2.46
CA GLY A 324 -1.35 1.56 -3.78
C GLY A 324 -1.04 0.20 -4.41
N ILE A 325 0.24 -0.20 -4.45
CA ILE A 325 0.67 -1.50 -4.99
C ILE A 325 0.08 -2.66 -4.20
N LYS A 326 0.07 -2.58 -2.86
CA LYS A 326 -0.59 -3.58 -2.02
C LYS A 326 -2.08 -3.65 -2.34
N MET A 327 -2.76 -2.51 -2.43
CA MET A 327 -4.20 -2.47 -2.71
C MET A 327 -4.52 -2.99 -4.10
N PHE A 328 -3.66 -2.81 -5.10
CA PHE A 328 -3.80 -3.44 -6.41
C PHE A 328 -3.87 -4.97 -6.30
N PHE A 329 -2.91 -5.59 -5.59
CA PHE A 329 -2.87 -7.04 -5.41
C PHE A 329 -3.98 -7.56 -4.48
N ASP A 330 -4.30 -6.83 -3.41
CA ASP A 330 -5.36 -7.19 -2.47
C ASP A 330 -6.72 -7.32 -3.15
N GLN A 331 -6.98 -6.63 -4.28
CA GLN A 331 -8.25 -6.78 -5.00
C GLN A 331 -8.50 -8.22 -5.49
N TYR A 332 -7.43 -9.00 -5.73
CA TYR A 332 -7.52 -10.41 -6.12
C TYR A 332 -7.71 -11.32 -4.89
N ALA A 333 -8.82 -11.14 -4.19
CA ALA A 333 -9.16 -11.89 -2.99
C ALA A 333 -9.86 -13.23 -3.31
N THR A 334 -9.16 -14.15 -3.99
CA THR A 334 -9.65 -15.51 -4.27
C THR A 334 -8.79 -16.57 -3.60
N LYS A 335 -9.41 -17.68 -3.20
CA LYS A 335 -8.69 -18.84 -2.63
C LYS A 335 -8.04 -19.68 -3.72
N ASN A 336 -8.68 -19.76 -4.88
CA ASN A 336 -8.21 -20.57 -6.01
C ASN A 336 -7.37 -19.71 -6.95
N LYS A 337 -6.06 -19.98 -6.98
CA LYS A 337 -5.14 -19.30 -7.90
C LYS A 337 -5.48 -19.67 -9.35
N GLY A 338 -6.04 -18.71 -10.09
CA GLY A 338 -6.26 -18.80 -11.53
C GLY A 338 -5.32 -17.84 -12.27
N MET A 339 -5.89 -16.93 -13.06
CA MET A 339 -5.15 -15.84 -13.71
C MET A 339 -4.78 -14.76 -12.68
N ILE A 340 -3.67 -14.94 -11.96
CA ILE A 340 -3.20 -13.99 -10.95
C ILE A 340 -2.75 -12.68 -11.63
N PRO A 341 -3.24 -11.50 -11.20
CA PRO A 341 -2.74 -10.22 -11.68
C PRO A 341 -1.24 -10.06 -11.50
N SER A 342 -0.58 -9.41 -12.46
CA SER A 342 0.85 -9.08 -12.36
C SER A 342 1.07 -7.63 -12.73
N LEU A 343 2.04 -7.00 -12.07
CA LEU A 343 2.34 -5.58 -12.21
C LEU A 343 3.78 -5.38 -12.66
N LEU A 344 3.97 -4.76 -13.83
CA LEU A 344 5.28 -4.34 -14.34
C LEU A 344 5.51 -2.88 -13.95
N ILE A 345 6.46 -2.62 -13.06
CA ILE A 345 6.72 -1.27 -12.56
C ILE A 345 7.84 -0.64 -13.38
N THR A 346 7.60 0.53 -14.00
CA THR A 346 8.63 1.21 -14.81
C THR A 346 9.82 1.66 -13.99
N ASN A 347 9.60 1.96 -12.72
CA ASN A 347 10.57 2.52 -11.78
C ASN A 347 11.24 3.79 -12.29
N SER A 348 10.47 4.60 -13.01
CA SER A 348 10.91 5.90 -13.54
C SER A 348 9.78 6.90 -13.40
N LYS A 349 10.13 8.17 -13.18
CA LYS A 349 9.15 9.26 -13.19
C LYS A 349 8.43 9.29 -14.54
N LEU A 350 7.15 9.66 -14.55
CA LEU A 350 6.37 9.69 -15.78
C LEU A 350 7.02 10.60 -16.83
N ASP A 351 7.38 11.83 -16.44
CA ASP A 351 8.06 12.82 -17.28
C ASP A 351 9.35 12.28 -17.92
N MET A 352 10.09 11.43 -17.21
CA MET A 352 11.29 10.79 -17.75
C MET A 352 10.95 9.68 -18.72
N THR A 353 9.89 8.91 -18.47
CA THR A 353 9.41 7.84 -19.34
C THR A 353 8.93 8.40 -20.70
N VAL A 354 8.19 9.52 -20.67
CA VAL A 354 7.62 10.16 -21.88
C VAL A 354 8.50 11.24 -22.49
N LYS A 355 9.73 11.42 -21.99
CA LYS A 355 10.69 12.35 -22.59
C LYS A 355 10.94 11.92 -24.04
N SER A 356 11.03 12.89 -24.96
CA SER A 356 11.18 12.62 -26.40
C SER A 356 12.29 11.64 -26.77
N GLY A 357 13.42 11.66 -26.05
CA GLY A 357 14.53 10.71 -26.25
C GLY A 357 14.28 9.29 -25.74
N ASN A 358 13.28 9.10 -24.87
CA ASN A 358 12.95 7.83 -24.22
C ASN A 358 11.67 7.17 -24.78
N ILE A 359 10.78 7.93 -25.44
CA ILE A 359 9.59 7.40 -26.11
C ILE A 359 9.93 6.20 -27.02
N PRO A 360 10.96 6.25 -27.90
CA PRO A 360 11.29 5.12 -28.77
C PRO A 360 11.61 3.83 -27.99
N ARG A 361 12.16 3.94 -26.77
CA ARG A 361 12.46 2.78 -25.92
C ARG A 361 11.19 2.16 -25.36
N LEU A 362 10.23 2.98 -24.93
CA LEU A 362 8.92 2.51 -24.51
C LEU A 362 8.16 1.86 -25.68
N GLU A 363 8.19 2.48 -26.87
CA GLU A 363 7.59 1.94 -28.09
C GLU A 363 8.22 0.59 -28.47
N THR A 364 9.55 0.50 -28.53
CA THR A 364 10.25 -0.75 -28.85
C THR A 364 9.89 -1.87 -27.87
N PHE A 365 9.81 -1.55 -26.58
CA PHE A 365 9.35 -2.49 -25.56
C PHE A 365 7.92 -2.95 -25.82
N LEU A 366 6.96 -2.02 -25.92
CA LEU A 366 5.54 -2.34 -26.14
C LEU A 366 5.32 -3.07 -27.47
N ASN A 367 6.03 -2.69 -28.54
CA ASN A 367 5.98 -3.37 -29.82
C ASN A 367 6.42 -4.84 -29.70
N THR A 368 7.41 -5.11 -28.85
CA THR A 368 7.88 -6.48 -28.60
C THR A 368 6.82 -7.37 -27.97
N ILE A 369 6.04 -6.84 -27.02
CA ILE A 369 5.13 -7.64 -26.17
C ILE A 369 3.65 -7.53 -26.53
N ASN A 370 3.24 -6.46 -27.22
CA ASN A 370 1.85 -6.19 -27.58
C ASN A 370 1.58 -6.33 -29.09
N SER A 371 2.61 -6.18 -29.93
CA SER A 371 2.47 -6.28 -31.38
C SER A 371 2.84 -7.65 -31.95
N LYS A 372 3.12 -8.66 -31.13
CA LYS A 372 3.35 -10.05 -31.58
C LYS A 372 2.10 -10.92 -31.38
N ASN A 373 2.06 -12.07 -32.06
CA ASN A 373 1.03 -13.12 -31.89
C ASN A 373 1.30 -14.06 -30.69
N ASP A 374 2.23 -13.67 -29.80
CA ASP A 374 2.42 -14.28 -28.49
C ASP A 374 1.87 -13.33 -27.42
N PHE A 375 0.86 -13.79 -26.69
CA PHE A 375 0.15 -12.97 -25.70
C PHE A 375 0.63 -13.18 -24.26
N THR A 376 1.70 -13.96 -24.06
CA THR A 376 2.20 -14.31 -22.73
C THR A 376 2.65 -13.08 -21.94
N ASP A 377 3.33 -12.14 -22.61
CA ASP A 377 3.85 -10.92 -21.98
C ASP A 377 3.02 -9.66 -22.26
N THR A 378 1.91 -9.78 -22.99
CA THR A 378 1.09 -8.64 -23.40
C THR A 378 0.51 -7.87 -22.22
N ILE A 379 0.69 -6.55 -22.25
CA ILE A 379 0.13 -5.64 -21.25
C ILE A 379 -1.25 -5.17 -21.70
N TRP A 380 -2.21 -5.16 -20.77
CA TRP A 380 -3.60 -4.77 -21.01
C TRP A 380 -3.96 -3.44 -20.34
N TYR A 381 -3.37 -3.18 -19.18
CA TYR A 381 -3.70 -2.02 -18.35
C TYR A 381 -2.47 -1.20 -18.01
N GLY A 382 -2.66 0.11 -17.83
CA GLY A 382 -1.68 1.03 -17.26
C GLY A 382 -2.21 1.69 -16.00
N ILE A 383 -1.33 2.08 -15.08
CA ILE A 383 -1.65 2.87 -13.89
C ILE A 383 -0.78 4.13 -13.89
N VAL A 384 -1.41 5.31 -13.83
CA VAL A 384 -0.73 6.60 -13.65
C VAL A 384 -1.34 7.32 -12.45
N PRO A 385 -0.74 7.26 -11.28
CA PRO A 385 -1.26 7.93 -10.10
C PRO A 385 -0.84 9.41 -10.06
N SER A 386 -1.40 10.14 -9.09
CA SER A 386 -0.95 11.48 -8.68
C SER A 386 -0.93 12.54 -9.79
N ILE A 387 -1.93 12.54 -10.68
CA ILE A 387 -2.08 13.63 -11.66
C ILE A 387 -2.41 14.94 -10.95
N GLU A 388 -1.70 16.01 -11.28
CA GLU A 388 -1.91 17.32 -10.67
C GLU A 388 -3.34 17.84 -10.92
N LEU A 389 -4.06 18.08 -9.82
CA LEU A 389 -5.36 18.74 -9.83
C LEU A 389 -5.12 20.18 -9.41
N GLU A 390 -4.90 21.09 -10.37
CA GLU A 390 -4.64 22.51 -10.06
C GLU A 390 -5.75 23.07 -9.16
N THR A 391 -5.45 23.23 -7.86
CA THR A 391 -6.33 23.95 -6.96
C THR A 391 -6.38 25.40 -7.40
N VAL A 392 -7.60 25.91 -7.57
CA VAL A 392 -7.95 27.33 -7.66
C VAL A 392 -6.95 28.16 -6.85
N GLY A 393 -6.27 29.08 -7.55
CA GLY A 393 -5.11 29.81 -7.04
C GLY A 393 -5.30 30.25 -5.60
N LYS A 394 -4.37 29.84 -4.72
CA LYS A 394 -4.30 30.35 -3.35
C LYS A 394 -4.45 31.87 -3.40
N VAL A 395 -5.45 32.39 -2.71
CA VAL A 395 -5.63 33.83 -2.52
C VAL A 395 -4.30 34.37 -2.02
N LYS A 396 -3.65 35.26 -2.79
CA LYS A 396 -2.44 35.93 -2.33
C LYS A 396 -2.82 36.79 -1.12
N VAL A 397 -2.54 36.27 0.08
CA VAL A 397 -2.79 37.00 1.32
C VAL A 397 -1.69 38.05 1.48
N SER A 398 -2.05 39.33 1.44
CA SER A 398 -1.10 40.44 1.60
C SER A 398 -0.58 40.59 3.04
N ARG A 399 -1.29 40.03 4.03
CA ARG A 399 -0.91 40.01 5.44
C ARG A 399 -1.43 38.75 6.13
N GLU A 400 -0.51 37.91 6.58
CA GLU A 400 -0.83 36.70 7.35
C GLU A 400 -1.31 37.11 8.75
N ARG A 401 -2.61 36.94 9.02
CA ARG A 401 -3.24 37.25 10.32
C ARG A 401 -3.28 36.05 11.26
N PHE A 402 -3.20 34.85 10.70
CA PHE A 402 -3.20 33.57 11.41
C PHE A 402 -2.08 32.73 10.80
N LYS A 403 -1.32 32.01 11.64
CA LYS A 403 -0.27 31.10 11.16
C LYS A 403 -0.89 30.07 10.22
N GLY A 404 -0.60 30.18 8.94
CA GLY A 404 -1.03 29.22 7.93
C GLY A 404 -0.12 27.99 7.92
N ASN A 405 -0.48 27.00 7.12
CA ASN A 405 0.46 25.93 6.80
C ASN A 405 1.66 26.58 6.10
N GLU A 406 2.85 26.46 6.70
CA GLU A 406 4.12 26.73 6.01
C GLU A 406 4.12 25.97 4.68
N LYS A 407 4.71 26.53 3.62
CA LYS A 407 4.65 26.00 2.25
C LYS A 407 4.91 24.49 2.26
N VAL A 408 3.84 23.70 2.32
CA VAL A 408 3.90 22.26 2.19
C VAL A 408 4.54 22.03 0.84
N VAL A 409 5.67 21.33 0.84
CA VAL A 409 6.32 20.85 -0.38
C VAL A 409 5.21 20.13 -1.14
N LYS A 410 4.74 20.72 -2.24
CA LYS A 410 3.74 20.07 -3.10
C LYS A 410 4.25 18.66 -3.36
N GLN A 411 3.39 17.66 -3.19
CA GLN A 411 3.69 16.32 -3.69
C GLN A 411 4.13 16.46 -5.15
N ASP A 412 5.23 15.80 -5.50
CA ASP A 412 5.78 15.75 -6.85
C ASP A 412 4.75 14.99 -7.72
N GLY A 413 3.79 15.74 -8.26
CA GLY A 413 2.66 15.22 -9.04
C GLY A 413 3.02 15.08 -10.51
N ASN A 414 2.28 14.23 -11.21
CA ASN A 414 2.42 14.04 -12.65
C ASN A 414 1.58 15.08 -13.39
N SER A 415 2.15 15.73 -14.40
CA SER A 415 1.44 16.71 -15.22
C SER A 415 0.42 16.04 -16.15
N ILE A 416 -0.62 16.78 -16.54
CA ILE A 416 -1.61 16.27 -17.51
C ILE A 416 -1.01 16.18 -18.92
N GLU A 417 0.01 16.99 -19.21
CA GLU A 417 0.79 16.97 -20.43
C GLU A 417 1.57 15.66 -20.56
N SER A 418 2.24 15.22 -19.48
CA SER A 418 2.95 13.94 -19.45
C SER A 418 2.02 12.75 -19.56
N LEU A 419 0.85 12.80 -18.92
CA LEU A 419 -0.21 11.81 -19.14
C LEU A 419 -0.67 11.79 -20.60
N SER A 420 -0.88 12.95 -21.21
CA SER A 420 -1.30 13.06 -22.63
C SER A 420 -0.26 12.44 -23.57
N MET A 421 1.02 12.69 -23.33
CA MET A 421 2.12 12.09 -24.10
C MET A 421 2.16 10.57 -23.93
N LEU A 422 1.98 10.06 -22.71
CA LEU A 422 1.90 8.62 -22.48
C LEU A 422 0.71 8.01 -23.23
N LEU A 423 -0.48 8.59 -23.08
CA LEU A 423 -1.72 8.13 -23.74
C LEU A 423 -1.56 8.09 -25.26
N GLN A 424 -0.89 9.08 -25.84
CA GLN A 424 -0.59 9.12 -27.27
C GLN A 424 0.29 7.95 -27.73
N VAL A 425 1.22 7.47 -26.91
CA VAL A 425 2.08 6.32 -27.22
C VAL A 425 1.34 5.00 -27.00
N VAL A 426 0.66 4.84 -25.87
CA VAL A 426 0.07 3.54 -25.48
C VAL A 426 -1.21 3.18 -26.22
N LYS A 427 -1.88 4.15 -26.87
CA LYS A 427 -3.08 3.93 -27.67
C LYS A 427 -2.84 2.92 -28.80
N ASP A 428 -1.67 2.95 -29.43
CA ASP A 428 -1.33 2.09 -30.57
C ASP A 428 -1.22 0.63 -30.15
N TYR A 429 -0.96 0.39 -28.86
CA TYR A 429 -0.88 -0.92 -28.23
C TYR A 429 -2.16 -1.31 -27.48
N LYS A 430 -3.17 -0.43 -27.46
CA LYS A 430 -4.51 -0.59 -26.87
C LYS A 430 -4.52 -0.84 -25.37
N LEU A 431 -3.62 -0.19 -24.62
CA LEU A 431 -3.59 -0.29 -23.15
C LEU A 431 -4.60 0.67 -22.55
N GLN A 432 -5.52 0.18 -21.72
CA GLN A 432 -6.38 1.05 -20.92
C GLN A 432 -5.64 1.56 -19.69
N VAL A 433 -5.42 2.87 -19.61
CA VAL A 433 -4.70 3.55 -18.55
C VAL A 433 -5.68 4.11 -17.51
N PHE A 434 -5.64 3.53 -16.33
CA PHE A 434 -6.29 4.04 -15.13
C PHE A 434 -5.42 5.13 -14.52
N PHE A 435 -5.97 6.33 -14.33
CA PHE A 435 -5.24 7.41 -13.68
C PHE A 435 -6.06 8.05 -12.57
N SER A 436 -5.39 8.53 -11.54
CA SER A 436 -6.03 9.23 -10.42
C SER A 436 -5.32 10.54 -10.17
N PHE A 437 -6.06 11.50 -9.64
CA PHE A 437 -5.51 12.79 -9.25
C PHE A 437 -4.71 12.69 -7.95
N GLU A 438 -3.93 13.73 -7.65
CA GLU A 438 -3.15 13.85 -6.42
C GLU A 438 -3.94 13.45 -5.17
N SER A 439 -3.26 12.72 -4.29
CA SER A 439 -3.81 12.21 -3.03
C SER A 439 -3.94 13.35 -2.02
N GLY A 440 -5.16 13.62 -1.55
CA GLY A 440 -5.39 14.65 -0.55
C GLY A 440 -6.85 14.77 -0.15
N GLU A 441 -7.14 15.62 0.84
CA GLU A 441 -8.50 15.88 1.33
C GLU A 441 -9.47 16.28 0.21
N GLU A 442 -8.96 17.01 -0.79
CA GLU A 442 -9.71 17.46 -1.96
C GLU A 442 -10.02 16.34 -2.97
N THR A 443 -9.51 15.13 -2.79
CA THR A 443 -9.76 14.01 -3.71
C THR A 443 -10.44 12.81 -3.05
N THR A 444 -10.96 12.98 -1.82
CA THR A 444 -11.62 11.93 -1.03
C THR A 444 -13.11 11.77 -1.35
N PHE A 445 -13.72 10.72 -0.78
CA PHE A 445 -15.18 10.53 -0.77
C PHE A 445 -15.93 11.73 -0.18
N ASN A 446 -15.41 12.35 0.87
CA ASN A 446 -16.00 13.54 1.48
C ASN A 446 -16.00 14.74 0.51
N SER A 447 -14.91 14.92 -0.24
CA SER A 447 -14.82 16.00 -1.24
C SER A 447 -15.84 15.80 -2.36
N ILE A 448 -15.98 14.58 -2.91
CA ILE A 448 -16.99 14.30 -3.94
C ILE A 448 -18.41 14.44 -3.40
N ALA A 449 -18.67 13.98 -2.18
CA ALA A 449 -19.98 14.09 -1.55
C ALA A 449 -20.43 15.56 -1.36
N THR A 450 -19.47 16.49 -1.25
CA THR A 450 -19.72 17.91 -0.99
C THR A 450 -19.64 18.77 -2.26
N ALA A 451 -18.58 18.61 -3.05
CA ALA A 451 -18.25 19.44 -4.21
C ALA A 451 -18.63 18.80 -5.56
N GLY A 452 -18.99 17.52 -5.58
CA GLY A 452 -19.31 16.79 -6.81
C GLY A 452 -18.07 16.47 -7.66
N ILE A 453 -18.31 16.21 -8.95
CA ILE A 453 -17.30 15.70 -9.89
C ILE A 453 -16.87 16.70 -10.97
N ASP A 454 -17.47 17.89 -11.03
CA ASP A 454 -17.26 18.82 -12.14
C ASP A 454 -15.79 19.25 -12.29
N LYS A 455 -15.06 19.46 -11.17
CA LYS A 455 -13.62 19.78 -11.20
C LYS A 455 -12.77 18.76 -11.94
N TYR A 456 -13.13 17.47 -11.86
CA TYR A 456 -12.39 16.40 -12.55
C TYR A 456 -12.72 16.40 -14.05
N ILE A 457 -13.98 16.64 -14.40
CA ILE A 457 -14.43 16.74 -15.79
C ILE A 457 -13.71 17.90 -16.47
N ASP A 458 -13.66 19.07 -15.82
CA ASP A 458 -13.01 20.26 -16.34
C ASP A 458 -11.52 20.02 -16.57
N LYS A 459 -10.82 19.40 -15.60
CA LYS A 459 -9.39 19.07 -15.76
C LYS A 459 -9.15 18.04 -16.86
N CYS A 460 -10.04 17.06 -17.03
CA CYS A 460 -9.93 16.04 -18.08
C CYS A 460 -10.35 16.54 -19.47
N ALA A 461 -10.90 17.74 -19.63
CA ALA A 461 -11.42 18.22 -20.91
C ALA A 461 -10.39 18.17 -22.06
N VAL A 462 -9.10 18.37 -21.75
CA VAL A 462 -7.99 18.30 -22.73
C VAL A 462 -7.73 16.89 -23.27
N LEU A 463 -8.17 15.86 -22.54
CA LEU A 463 -7.99 14.45 -22.86
C LEU A 463 -9.18 13.85 -23.62
N VAL A 464 -10.30 14.58 -23.77
CA VAL A 464 -11.53 14.12 -24.43
C VAL A 464 -11.48 14.46 -25.94
N ARG A 465 -12.17 13.66 -26.77
CA ARG A 465 -12.21 13.78 -28.25
C ARG A 465 -10.82 13.65 -28.90
N LYS A 466 -9.98 12.80 -28.32
CA LYS A 466 -8.69 12.38 -28.84
C LYS A 466 -8.79 10.91 -29.22
N GLU A 467 -7.93 10.46 -30.13
CA GLU A 467 -7.87 9.03 -30.51
C GLU A 467 -7.58 8.14 -29.30
N TYR A 468 -6.78 8.62 -28.34
CA TYR A 468 -6.48 7.90 -27.12
C TYR A 468 -7.57 7.96 -26.04
N SER A 469 -8.63 8.77 -26.21
CA SER A 469 -9.63 9.00 -25.15
C SER A 469 -10.31 7.71 -24.69
N GLU A 470 -10.50 6.73 -25.58
CA GLU A 470 -11.09 5.43 -25.23
C GLU A 470 -10.25 4.58 -24.28
N PHE A 471 -8.96 4.90 -24.19
CA PHE A 471 -7.99 4.21 -23.34
C PHE A 471 -7.73 4.95 -22.03
N ALA A 472 -8.23 6.18 -21.87
CA ALA A 472 -8.01 6.98 -20.67
C ALA A 472 -9.17 6.79 -19.68
N VAL A 473 -8.87 6.35 -18.46
CA VAL A 473 -9.87 6.04 -17.42
C VAL A 473 -9.56 6.84 -16.13
N PRO A 474 -10.19 8.01 -15.91
CA PRO A 474 -10.00 8.76 -14.67
C PRO A 474 -10.71 8.05 -13.51
N CYS A 475 -10.00 7.84 -12.41
CA CYS A 475 -10.44 7.08 -11.25
C CYS A 475 -10.63 8.01 -10.04
N MET A 476 -11.79 7.95 -9.41
CA MET A 476 -12.13 8.81 -8.27
C MET A 476 -13.21 8.19 -7.37
N PRO A 477 -13.30 8.59 -6.10
CA PRO A 477 -12.30 9.34 -5.35
C PRO A 477 -11.06 8.50 -5.02
N ASN A 478 -10.06 9.14 -4.42
CA ASN A 478 -8.97 8.49 -3.69
C ASN A 478 -9.46 8.03 -2.32
N PHE A 479 -8.79 7.03 -1.76
CA PHE A 479 -9.17 6.38 -0.50
C PHE A 479 -8.40 6.95 0.68
N THR A 480 -9.08 7.18 1.80
CA THR A 480 -8.48 7.69 3.04
C THR A 480 -8.11 6.54 3.98
N ILE A 481 -6.81 6.42 4.27
CA ILE A 481 -6.26 5.48 5.25
C ILE A 481 -6.18 6.13 6.62
N ILE A 482 -5.65 7.35 6.70
CA ILE A 482 -5.65 8.19 7.91
C ILE A 482 -6.19 9.57 7.52
N PRO A 483 -7.37 9.99 8.02
CA PRO A 483 -7.89 11.34 7.84
C PRO A 483 -6.99 12.38 8.51
N LYS A 484 -6.84 13.58 7.91
CA LYS A 484 -5.98 14.63 8.48
C LYS A 484 -6.46 15.14 9.84
N ASP A 485 -7.77 15.11 10.10
CA ASP A 485 -8.38 15.54 11.36
C ASP A 485 -8.24 14.50 12.49
N LYS A 486 -7.89 13.26 12.16
CA LYS A 486 -7.74 12.14 13.12
C LYS A 486 -6.34 11.55 13.16
N SER A 487 -5.34 12.35 12.82
CA SER A 487 -3.96 11.89 12.61
C SER A 487 -2.98 12.23 13.74
N GLY A 488 -3.48 12.75 14.86
CA GLY A 488 -2.68 13.09 16.02
C GLY A 488 -2.27 11.83 16.79
N VAL A 489 -0.96 11.66 16.98
CA VAL A 489 -0.36 10.60 17.79
C VAL A 489 0.20 11.23 19.06
N VAL A 490 -0.21 10.74 20.22
CA VAL A 490 0.35 11.20 21.50
C VAL A 490 1.66 10.44 21.73
N ILE A 491 2.77 11.19 21.85
CA ILE A 491 4.07 10.59 22.15
C ILE A 491 4.19 10.40 23.66
N ASP A 492 4.19 11.50 24.40
CA ASP A 492 4.19 11.56 25.87
C ASP A 492 3.95 13.00 26.36
N SER A 493 3.88 13.20 27.67
CA SER A 493 3.88 14.52 28.31
C SER A 493 5.27 14.94 28.77
N LYS A 494 5.54 16.25 28.81
CA LYS A 494 6.72 16.78 29.48
C LYS A 494 6.72 16.43 30.96
N MET A 495 7.92 16.25 31.48
CA MET A 495 8.15 15.97 32.87
C MET A 495 8.47 17.25 33.63
N LEU A 496 7.85 17.42 34.79
CA LEU A 496 7.98 18.58 35.65
C LEU A 496 8.57 18.17 37.00
N GLN A 497 9.51 18.99 37.49
CA GLN A 497 9.98 18.91 38.86
C GLN A 497 8.98 19.64 39.77
N THR A 498 8.58 18.97 40.83
CA THR A 498 7.68 19.50 41.87
C THR A 498 8.37 19.50 43.22
N GLU A 499 7.78 20.16 44.20
CA GLU A 499 8.32 20.22 45.58
C GLU A 499 8.45 18.83 46.22
N ASN A 500 7.65 17.85 45.76
CA ASN A 500 7.59 16.48 46.30
C ASN A 500 8.20 15.41 45.36
N GLY A 501 8.94 15.80 44.33
CA GLY A 501 9.52 14.85 43.37
C GLY A 501 9.18 15.20 41.92
N VAL A 502 8.85 14.20 41.11
CA VAL A 502 8.71 14.35 39.65
C VAL A 502 7.35 13.85 39.19
N LYS A 503 6.68 14.61 38.32
CA LYS A 503 5.41 14.18 37.69
C LYS A 503 5.36 14.52 36.21
N LEU A 504 4.52 13.80 35.47
CA LEU A 504 4.16 14.20 34.11
C LEU A 504 3.16 15.35 34.16
N SER A 505 3.29 16.29 33.21
CA SER A 505 2.35 17.40 33.09
C SER A 505 1.01 16.94 32.51
N ASP A 506 -0.07 17.38 33.15
CA ASP A 506 -1.45 17.24 32.66
C ASP A 506 -1.89 18.42 31.78
N GLU A 507 -1.03 19.45 31.65
CA GLU A 507 -1.35 20.62 30.86
C GLU A 507 -1.35 20.29 29.36
N LYS A 508 -2.39 20.76 28.65
CA LYS A 508 -2.54 20.48 27.21
C LYS A 508 -1.37 20.94 26.37
N GLU A 509 -0.66 21.98 26.81
CA GLU A 509 0.50 22.56 26.11
C GLU A 509 1.76 21.68 26.23
N ASP A 510 1.81 20.84 27.26
CA ASP A 510 2.94 19.96 27.56
C ASP A 510 2.79 18.55 26.99
N ILE A 511 1.64 18.24 26.40
CA ILE A 511 1.41 16.97 25.69
C ILE A 511 2.05 17.05 24.30
N LEU A 512 3.13 16.29 24.10
CA LEU A 512 3.80 16.21 22.81
C LEU A 512 3.02 15.30 21.86
N ARG A 513 2.47 15.91 20.80
CA ARG A 513 1.80 15.21 19.70
C ARG A 513 2.59 15.27 18.41
N LEU A 514 2.61 14.16 17.68
CA LEU A 514 3.02 14.08 16.28
C LEU A 514 1.78 14.09 15.40
N TRP A 515 1.81 14.86 14.31
CA TRP A 515 0.68 14.95 13.39
C TRP A 515 1.07 14.31 12.07
N ILE A 516 0.46 13.18 11.76
CA ILE A 516 0.65 12.56 10.44
C ILE A 516 -0.18 13.37 9.44
N GLU A 517 0.43 13.97 8.44
CA GLU A 517 -0.37 14.53 7.35
C GLU A 517 -1.15 13.39 6.70
N GLY A 518 -2.48 13.48 6.64
CA GLY A 518 -3.36 12.37 6.25
C GLY A 518 -2.83 11.50 5.10
N VAL A 519 -3.02 10.19 5.21
CA VAL A 519 -2.45 9.18 4.32
C VAL A 519 -3.55 8.64 3.41
N TYR A 520 -3.29 8.61 2.10
CA TYR A 520 -4.28 8.21 1.10
C TYR A 520 -3.75 7.19 0.10
N VAL A 521 -4.66 6.52 -0.60
CA VAL A 521 -4.36 5.63 -1.72
C VAL A 521 -5.05 6.12 -2.98
N GLY A 522 -4.28 6.26 -4.07
CA GLY A 522 -4.80 6.66 -5.37
C GLY A 522 -5.84 5.68 -5.92
N GLY A 523 -6.99 6.18 -6.37
CA GLY A 523 -8.08 5.36 -6.86
C GLY A 523 -7.72 4.50 -8.08
N ALA A 524 -6.70 4.90 -8.86
CA ALA A 524 -6.23 4.17 -10.03
C ALA A 524 -5.69 2.78 -9.69
N TYR A 525 -5.01 2.63 -8.55
CA TYR A 525 -4.50 1.35 -8.07
C TYR A 525 -5.62 0.34 -7.81
N VAL A 526 -6.66 0.79 -7.09
CA VAL A 526 -7.82 -0.04 -6.75
C VAL A 526 -8.64 -0.36 -8.00
N ALA A 527 -8.82 0.61 -8.90
CA ALA A 527 -9.59 0.45 -10.13
C ALA A 527 -8.91 -0.57 -11.07
N ALA A 528 -7.62 -0.40 -11.35
CA ALA A 528 -6.87 -1.36 -12.15
C ALA A 528 -6.81 -2.74 -11.47
N GLY A 529 -6.68 -2.79 -10.13
CA GLY A 529 -6.65 -4.03 -9.37
C GLY A 529 -7.96 -4.83 -9.46
N ILE A 530 -9.11 -4.17 -9.27
CA ILE A 530 -10.41 -4.85 -9.36
C ILE A 530 -10.72 -5.28 -10.80
N VAL A 531 -10.36 -4.45 -11.78
CA VAL A 531 -10.48 -4.77 -13.21
C VAL A 531 -9.63 -5.99 -13.58
N ALA A 532 -8.38 -6.01 -13.13
CA ALA A 532 -7.46 -7.12 -13.30
C ALA A 532 -7.95 -8.40 -12.60
N ALA A 533 -8.57 -8.28 -11.43
CA ALA A 533 -9.07 -9.41 -10.66
C ALA A 533 -10.23 -10.12 -11.35
N TYR A 534 -11.24 -9.37 -11.82
CA TYR A 534 -12.40 -9.98 -12.47
C TYR A 534 -12.13 -10.52 -13.89
N GLN A 535 -10.93 -10.31 -14.44
CA GLN A 535 -10.51 -11.04 -15.64
C GLN A 535 -10.34 -12.54 -15.39
N CYS A 536 -10.04 -12.94 -14.15
CA CYS A 536 -9.87 -14.33 -13.79
C CYS A 536 -11.22 -15.04 -13.65
N SER A 537 -11.41 -16.13 -14.40
CA SER A 537 -12.60 -16.96 -14.29
C SER A 537 -12.78 -17.57 -12.90
N GLU A 538 -11.71 -17.99 -12.23
CA GLU A 538 -11.78 -18.51 -10.85
C GLU A 538 -12.23 -17.44 -9.84
N TYR A 539 -11.82 -16.18 -10.03
CA TYR A 539 -12.30 -15.07 -9.19
C TYR A 539 -13.80 -14.85 -9.39
N LEU A 540 -14.27 -14.81 -10.63
CA LEU A 540 -15.69 -14.67 -10.95
C LEU A 540 -16.52 -15.87 -10.43
N ARG A 541 -15.98 -17.10 -10.44
CA ARG A 541 -16.65 -18.30 -9.95
C ARG A 541 -16.94 -18.29 -8.44
N GLU A 542 -16.16 -17.55 -7.67
CA GLU A 542 -16.47 -17.34 -6.24
C GLU A 542 -17.66 -16.40 -6.03
N GLN A 543 -17.93 -15.50 -6.99
CA GLN A 543 -18.97 -14.47 -6.89
C GLN A 543 -20.26 -14.83 -7.65
N PHE A 544 -20.15 -15.64 -8.71
CA PHE A 544 -21.22 -15.99 -9.63
C PHE A 544 -21.29 -17.51 -9.84
N LYS A 545 -22.51 -18.03 -10.02
CA LYS A 545 -22.76 -19.46 -10.27
C LYS A 545 -22.47 -19.86 -11.73
N THR A 546 -22.76 -18.97 -12.68
CA THR A 546 -22.70 -19.23 -14.13
C THR A 546 -21.48 -18.54 -14.73
N VAL A 547 -20.32 -19.20 -14.64
CA VAL A 547 -19.05 -18.71 -15.17
C VAL A 547 -18.37 -19.81 -15.98
N SER A 548 -17.93 -19.50 -17.19
CA SER A 548 -17.12 -20.41 -18.00
C SER A 548 -15.67 -20.42 -17.52
N LYS A 549 -15.01 -21.58 -17.51
CA LYS A 549 -13.57 -21.66 -17.21
C LYS A 549 -12.70 -21.21 -18.38
N ASP A 550 -13.25 -21.28 -19.59
CA ASP A 550 -12.51 -21.10 -20.84
C ASP A 550 -12.34 -19.65 -21.26
N TYR A 551 -13.10 -18.73 -20.64
CA TYR A 551 -13.10 -17.32 -21.02
C TYR A 551 -12.63 -16.40 -19.89
N PRO A 552 -11.85 -15.36 -20.21
CA PRO A 552 -11.58 -14.28 -19.27
C PRO A 552 -12.81 -13.38 -19.11
N GLY A 553 -12.84 -12.59 -18.04
CA GLY A 553 -13.87 -11.59 -17.79
C GLY A 553 -13.79 -10.32 -18.66
N VAL A 554 -13.44 -10.43 -19.95
CA VAL A 554 -13.22 -9.26 -20.83
C VAL A 554 -14.51 -8.50 -21.18
N ARG A 555 -15.64 -9.21 -21.26
CA ARG A 555 -16.97 -8.64 -21.52
C ARG A 555 -17.76 -8.35 -20.23
N PHE A 556 -17.19 -8.70 -19.08
CA PHE A 556 -17.83 -8.48 -17.78
C PHE A 556 -18.09 -6.99 -17.56
N ASP A 557 -19.37 -6.62 -17.45
CA ASP A 557 -19.78 -5.26 -17.13
C ASP A 557 -20.06 -5.15 -15.64
N ILE A 558 -19.18 -4.48 -14.89
CA ILE A 558 -19.34 -4.29 -13.45
C ILE A 558 -20.57 -3.42 -13.11
N GLU A 559 -21.06 -2.58 -14.05
CA GLU A 559 -22.26 -1.75 -13.85
C GLU A 559 -23.56 -2.53 -14.07
N ALA A 560 -23.52 -3.72 -14.67
CA ALA A 560 -24.72 -4.47 -15.02
C ALA A 560 -25.37 -5.14 -13.80
N GLY A 561 -26.67 -4.90 -13.60
CA GLY A 561 -27.48 -5.58 -12.59
C GLY A 561 -26.91 -5.44 -11.16
N ASP A 562 -26.68 -6.57 -10.49
CA ASP A 562 -26.09 -6.63 -9.15
C ASP A 562 -24.57 -6.92 -9.15
N ASN A 563 -23.90 -6.78 -10.30
CA ASN A 563 -22.49 -7.13 -10.46
C ASN A 563 -21.58 -6.31 -9.53
N SER A 564 -21.79 -5.01 -9.42
CA SER A 564 -21.03 -4.12 -8.52
C SER A 564 -21.23 -4.43 -7.04
N LEU A 565 -22.30 -5.14 -6.68
CA LEU A 565 -22.61 -5.57 -5.33
C LEU A 565 -21.97 -6.92 -4.98
N ARG A 566 -21.63 -7.72 -6.00
CA ARG A 566 -20.92 -9.00 -5.87
C ARG A 566 -19.41 -8.82 -5.98
N VAL A 567 -18.96 -8.06 -6.98
CA VAL A 567 -17.57 -7.72 -7.23
C VAL A 567 -17.27 -6.39 -6.55
N VAL A 568 -16.97 -6.47 -5.27
CA VAL A 568 -16.67 -5.32 -4.41
C VAL A 568 -15.16 -5.16 -4.22
N THR A 569 -14.71 -3.95 -3.92
CA THR A 569 -13.31 -3.71 -3.58
C THR A 569 -12.96 -4.35 -2.23
N THR A 570 -11.68 -4.44 -1.87
CA THR A 570 -11.25 -4.80 -0.51
C THR A 570 -11.21 -3.63 0.47
N MET A 571 -11.62 -2.43 0.02
CA MET A 571 -11.61 -1.21 0.82
C MET A 571 -12.87 -1.13 1.68
N ALA A 572 -12.69 -0.74 2.95
CA ALA A 572 -13.79 -0.48 3.87
C ALA A 572 -14.51 0.83 3.50
N LYS A 573 -15.78 0.94 3.90
CA LYS A 573 -16.54 2.19 3.74
C LYS A 573 -15.86 3.38 4.41
N GLU A 574 -16.03 4.55 3.81
CA GLU A 574 -15.48 5.80 4.32
C GLU A 574 -16.57 6.76 4.79
N ILE A 575 -17.68 6.82 4.04
CA ILE A 575 -18.85 7.66 4.32
C ILE A 575 -20.12 6.81 4.26
N THR A 576 -21.26 7.38 4.63
CA THR A 576 -22.58 6.71 4.60
C THR A 576 -23.16 6.59 3.19
N GLY A 577 -22.71 7.42 2.25
CA GLY A 577 -23.14 7.46 0.86
C GLY A 577 -23.17 8.88 0.29
N PHE A 578 -23.36 8.97 -1.02
CA PHE A 578 -23.62 10.21 -1.73
C PHE A 578 -25.10 10.61 -1.62
N THR A 579 -25.35 11.92 -1.58
CA THR A 579 -26.71 12.45 -1.67
C THR A 579 -27.32 12.19 -3.05
N ASN A 580 -28.65 12.20 -3.15
CA ASN A 580 -29.34 11.98 -4.44
C ASN A 580 -28.90 12.99 -5.50
N ASN A 581 -28.71 14.26 -5.13
CA ASN A 581 -28.23 15.29 -6.05
C ASN A 581 -26.87 14.94 -6.67
N ILE A 582 -25.94 14.40 -5.87
CA ILE A 582 -24.62 13.98 -6.35
C ILE A 582 -24.77 12.74 -7.25
N LYS A 583 -25.59 11.75 -6.86
CA LYS A 583 -25.88 10.57 -7.68
C LYS A 583 -26.49 10.93 -9.03
N ASP A 584 -27.46 11.83 -9.05
CA ASP A 584 -28.12 12.31 -10.26
C ASP A 584 -27.13 13.06 -11.16
N SER A 585 -26.24 13.88 -10.57
CA SER A 585 -25.17 14.53 -11.32
C SER A 585 -24.22 13.52 -11.95
N ILE A 586 -23.77 12.51 -11.18
CA ILE A 586 -22.90 11.43 -11.67
C ILE A 586 -23.59 10.65 -12.80
N ASN A 587 -24.86 10.29 -12.63
CA ASN A 587 -25.61 9.54 -13.65
C ASN A 587 -25.81 10.33 -14.93
N ARG A 588 -26.10 11.63 -14.81
CA ARG A 588 -26.27 12.53 -15.97
C ARG A 588 -24.96 12.76 -16.72
N LYS A 589 -23.84 12.92 -16.02
CA LYS A 589 -22.52 13.16 -16.65
C LYS A 589 -21.89 11.85 -17.16
N ASN A 590 -22.20 10.73 -16.50
CA ASN A 590 -21.71 9.40 -16.80
C ASN A 590 -20.18 9.35 -16.97
N PHE A 591 -19.42 10.01 -16.10
CA PHE A 591 -17.98 10.26 -16.28
C PHE A 591 -17.10 9.40 -15.37
N GLY A 592 -16.06 8.82 -15.95
CA GLY A 592 -14.97 8.16 -15.22
C GLY A 592 -15.30 6.85 -14.50
N PHE A 593 -14.31 6.37 -13.76
CA PHE A 593 -14.41 5.23 -12.85
C PHE A 593 -14.68 5.76 -11.44
N ILE A 594 -15.93 5.64 -10.99
CA ILE A 594 -16.41 6.22 -9.73
C ILE A 594 -16.64 5.12 -8.71
N PHE A 595 -15.95 5.20 -7.58
CA PHE A 595 -16.23 4.37 -6.42
C PHE A 595 -17.36 4.94 -5.55
N SER A 596 -17.99 4.07 -4.78
CA SER A 596 -19.13 4.42 -3.95
C SER A 596 -19.12 3.71 -2.60
N SER A 597 -19.42 4.47 -1.55
CA SER A 597 -19.41 4.02 -0.15
C SER A 597 -20.82 3.76 0.39
N GLU A 598 -21.77 3.45 -0.49
CA GLU A 598 -23.20 3.36 -0.17
C GLU A 598 -23.56 2.20 0.75
N ASN A 599 -24.59 2.42 1.56
CA ASN A 599 -25.29 1.35 2.25
C ASN A 599 -26.14 0.55 1.27
N ALA A 600 -25.60 -0.59 0.84
CA ALA A 600 -26.26 -1.53 -0.04
C ALA A 600 -26.38 -2.90 0.63
N GLN A 601 -27.42 -3.63 0.25
CA GLN A 601 -27.66 -5.02 0.65
C GLN A 601 -27.76 -5.90 -0.59
N LEU A 602 -27.17 -7.09 -0.50
CA LEU A 602 -27.33 -8.13 -1.50
C LEU A 602 -27.83 -9.40 -0.81
N GLN A 603 -29.00 -9.88 -1.23
CA GLN A 603 -29.63 -11.09 -0.69
C GLN A 603 -29.76 -11.07 0.86
N GLY A 604 -30.13 -9.91 1.42
CA GLY A 604 -30.29 -9.72 2.86
C GLY A 604 -28.99 -9.58 3.66
N LYS A 605 -27.83 -9.51 2.99
CA LYS A 605 -26.53 -9.25 3.64
C LYS A 605 -26.05 -7.83 3.33
N ASP A 606 -25.61 -7.12 4.37
CA ASP A 606 -25.01 -5.80 4.22
C ASP A 606 -23.67 -5.88 3.51
N ILE A 607 -23.49 -5.00 2.53
CA ILE A 607 -22.21 -4.80 1.86
C ILE A 607 -21.45 -3.77 2.68
N LYS A 608 -20.36 -4.19 3.32
CA LYS A 608 -19.51 -3.34 4.17
C LYS A 608 -18.28 -2.78 3.45
N ARG A 609 -18.18 -3.01 2.14
CA ARG A 609 -17.04 -2.62 1.31
C ARG A 609 -17.47 -1.58 0.29
N ILE A 610 -16.48 -0.83 -0.21
CA ILE A 610 -16.68 0.13 -1.29
C ILE A 610 -16.97 -0.62 -2.59
N THR A 611 -17.98 -0.15 -3.33
CA THR A 611 -18.40 -0.70 -4.61
C THR A 611 -17.98 0.22 -5.77
N VAL A 612 -18.10 -0.29 -6.99
CA VAL A 612 -17.93 0.51 -8.21
C VAL A 612 -19.29 1.00 -8.67
N TYR A 613 -19.46 2.30 -8.80
CA TYR A 613 -20.72 2.94 -9.21
C TYR A 613 -20.75 3.23 -10.71
N LYS A 614 -19.62 3.66 -11.28
CA LYS A 614 -19.43 3.87 -12.72
C LYS A 614 -18.06 3.36 -13.15
N ALA A 615 -17.95 2.85 -14.37
CA ALA A 615 -16.73 2.35 -14.98
C ALA A 615 -16.65 2.83 -16.44
N ARG A 616 -16.32 4.11 -16.61
CA ARG A 616 -16.33 4.82 -17.91
C ARG A 616 -14.94 5.33 -18.30
N SER A 617 -14.63 5.23 -19.59
CA SER A 617 -13.44 5.84 -20.21
C SER A 617 -13.72 7.29 -20.62
N LEU A 618 -12.74 7.99 -21.19
CA LEU A 618 -12.95 9.31 -21.79
C LEU A 618 -13.46 9.26 -23.23
N ALA A 619 -13.75 8.07 -23.80
CA ALA A 619 -14.43 7.97 -25.08
C ALA A 619 -15.84 8.53 -24.96
N LEU A 620 -16.16 9.51 -25.82
CA LEU A 620 -17.45 10.17 -25.86
C LEU A 620 -18.29 9.60 -27.00
N SER A 621 -19.46 9.08 -26.67
CA SER A 621 -20.51 8.64 -27.60
C SER A 621 -21.72 9.58 -27.54
N GLU A 622 -22.75 9.35 -28.37
CA GLU A 622 -24.00 10.12 -28.33
C GLU A 622 -24.70 10.01 -26.96
N ASP A 623 -24.55 8.88 -26.27
CA ASP A 623 -25.15 8.57 -24.97
C ASP A 623 -24.27 8.97 -23.77
N GLY A 624 -23.19 9.72 -24.00
CA GLY A 624 -22.19 10.10 -22.98
C GLY A 624 -20.93 9.24 -23.03
N PHE A 625 -20.21 9.12 -21.91
CA PHE A 625 -18.96 8.37 -21.91
C PHE A 625 -19.17 6.85 -21.95
N ASP A 626 -18.28 6.16 -22.66
CA ASP A 626 -18.39 4.73 -22.92
C ASP A 626 -17.88 3.86 -21.77
N SER A 627 -18.54 2.72 -21.55
CA SER A 627 -18.13 1.69 -20.60
C SER A 627 -16.80 1.06 -21.00
N ILE A 628 -15.90 0.89 -20.02
CA ILE A 628 -14.54 0.36 -20.24
C ILE A 628 -14.53 -1.07 -20.83
N TYR A 629 -15.54 -1.88 -20.53
CA TYR A 629 -15.61 -3.26 -21.02
C TYR A 629 -15.73 -3.30 -22.55
N LYS A 630 -16.35 -2.28 -23.19
CA LYS A 630 -16.51 -2.22 -24.65
C LYS A 630 -15.15 -2.16 -25.33
N THR A 631 -14.24 -1.31 -24.83
CA THR A 631 -12.86 -1.21 -25.32
C THR A 631 -12.08 -2.50 -25.03
N LEU A 632 -12.28 -3.10 -23.85
CA LEU A 632 -11.60 -4.33 -23.46
C LEU A 632 -11.98 -5.52 -24.36
N VAL A 633 -13.27 -5.78 -24.53
CA VAL A 633 -13.77 -6.89 -25.36
C VAL A 633 -13.42 -6.67 -26.84
N SER A 634 -13.49 -5.43 -27.33
CA SER A 634 -13.08 -5.10 -28.70
C SER A 634 -11.60 -5.43 -28.94
N THR A 635 -10.72 -5.02 -28.00
CA THR A 635 -9.29 -5.33 -28.05
C THR A 635 -9.04 -6.84 -28.00
N TYR A 636 -9.79 -7.57 -27.17
CA TYR A 636 -9.69 -9.03 -27.09
C TYR A 636 -10.13 -9.74 -28.37
N ILE A 637 -11.23 -9.29 -28.98
CA ILE A 637 -11.72 -9.83 -30.26
C ILE A 637 -10.71 -9.58 -31.36
N GLU A 638 -10.16 -8.37 -31.46
CA GLU A 638 -9.17 -8.03 -32.48
C GLU A 638 -7.88 -8.86 -32.35
N ARG A 639 -7.35 -9.00 -31.13
CA ARG A 639 -6.17 -9.84 -30.86
C ARG A 639 -6.44 -11.32 -31.18
N SER A 640 -7.62 -11.81 -30.82
CA SER A 640 -8.05 -13.18 -31.15
C SER A 640 -8.19 -13.37 -32.67
N LEU A 641 -8.76 -12.39 -33.36
CA LEU A 641 -8.92 -12.39 -34.82
C LEU A 641 -7.55 -12.41 -35.49
N ARG A 642 -6.64 -11.53 -35.08
CA ARG A 642 -5.28 -11.45 -35.61
C ARG A 642 -4.56 -12.80 -35.54
N PHE A 643 -4.59 -13.43 -34.36
CA PHE A 643 -3.96 -14.74 -34.15
C PHE A 643 -4.57 -15.83 -35.02
N GLN A 644 -5.89 -15.96 -34.99
CA GLN A 644 -6.58 -17.05 -35.69
C GLN A 644 -6.56 -16.91 -37.20
N THR A 645 -6.43 -15.68 -37.70
CA THR A 645 -6.36 -15.40 -39.13
C THR A 645 -4.94 -15.38 -39.66
N GLY A 646 -3.93 -15.45 -38.79
CA GLY A 646 -2.51 -15.34 -39.17
C GLY A 646 -2.19 -13.96 -39.72
N ASP A 647 -2.45 -12.92 -38.93
CA ASP A 647 -2.30 -11.50 -39.28
C ASP A 647 -3.29 -11.04 -40.37
N PHE A 648 -4.59 -11.25 -40.14
CA PHE A 648 -5.69 -10.71 -40.95
C PHE A 648 -5.69 -11.18 -42.42
N LYS A 649 -5.35 -12.45 -42.67
CA LYS A 649 -5.48 -13.04 -44.02
C LYS A 649 -6.94 -13.16 -44.42
N HIS A 650 -7.26 -12.68 -45.62
CA HIS A 650 -8.62 -12.58 -46.16
C HIS A 650 -9.46 -13.87 -45.99
N GLU A 651 -8.97 -15.01 -46.48
CA GLU A 651 -9.69 -16.29 -46.42
C GLU A 651 -10.01 -16.73 -44.98
N ASN A 652 -9.09 -16.45 -44.06
CA ASN A 652 -9.26 -16.82 -42.67
C ASN A 652 -10.23 -15.89 -41.94
N ILE A 653 -10.32 -14.61 -42.33
CA ILE A 653 -11.33 -13.68 -41.81
C ILE A 653 -12.73 -14.20 -42.15
N VAL A 654 -12.96 -14.59 -43.42
CA VAL A 654 -14.25 -15.18 -43.84
C VAL A 654 -14.57 -16.44 -43.03
N LYS A 655 -13.57 -17.30 -42.80
CA LYS A 655 -13.74 -18.50 -41.98
C LYS A 655 -14.05 -18.18 -40.52
N PHE A 656 -13.41 -17.16 -39.95
CA PHE A 656 -13.60 -16.71 -38.55
C PHE A 656 -15.06 -16.31 -38.28
N PHE A 657 -15.65 -15.55 -39.21
CA PHE A 657 -17.03 -15.06 -39.11
C PHE A 657 -18.10 -15.98 -39.72
N SER A 658 -17.71 -17.13 -40.29
CA SER A 658 -18.64 -18.07 -40.91
C SER A 658 -19.60 -18.72 -39.90
N ASN A 659 -20.75 -19.20 -40.37
CA ASN A 659 -21.72 -19.96 -39.57
C ASN A 659 -21.31 -21.43 -39.34
N ASN A 660 -20.06 -21.80 -39.65
CA ASN A 660 -19.55 -23.13 -39.36
C ASN A 660 -19.49 -23.31 -37.83
N PRO A 661 -19.97 -24.42 -37.25
CA PRO A 661 -19.89 -24.68 -35.80
C PRO A 661 -18.47 -24.57 -35.21
N ASN A 662 -17.45 -24.83 -36.03
CA ASN A 662 -16.04 -24.76 -35.63
C ASN A 662 -15.43 -23.35 -35.76
N SER A 663 -16.13 -22.38 -36.35
CA SER A 663 -15.67 -20.99 -36.42
C SER A 663 -15.63 -20.36 -35.02
N GLN A 664 -14.79 -19.34 -34.85
CA GLN A 664 -14.66 -18.69 -33.55
C GLN A 664 -15.91 -17.90 -33.17
N LYS A 665 -16.54 -17.23 -34.15
CA LYS A 665 -17.83 -16.56 -33.94
C LYS A 665 -18.88 -17.56 -33.43
N SER A 666 -19.03 -18.72 -34.09
CA SER A 666 -20.01 -19.73 -33.68
C SER A 666 -19.72 -20.31 -32.29
N LYS A 667 -18.44 -20.52 -31.94
CA LYS A 667 -18.04 -20.96 -30.60
C LYS A 667 -18.43 -19.94 -29.53
N TRP A 668 -18.16 -18.66 -29.74
CA TRP A 668 -18.56 -17.62 -28.79
C TRP A 668 -20.09 -17.52 -28.67
N LEU A 669 -20.82 -17.55 -29.79
CA LEU A 669 -22.29 -17.57 -29.79
C LEU A 669 -22.87 -18.79 -29.05
N GLY A 670 -22.28 -19.97 -29.22
CA GLY A 670 -22.71 -21.21 -28.57
C GLY A 670 -22.45 -21.25 -27.07
N THR A 671 -21.68 -20.29 -26.54
CA THR A 671 -21.35 -20.19 -25.10
C THR A 671 -22.03 -19.00 -24.42
N ARG A 672 -23.11 -18.47 -24.99
CA ARG A 672 -23.96 -17.45 -24.34
C ARG A 672 -24.51 -17.95 -22.99
N GLY A 673 -24.79 -17.02 -22.08
CA GLY A 673 -25.39 -17.29 -20.78
C GLY A 673 -24.41 -17.42 -19.60
N TYR A 674 -23.09 -17.44 -19.84
CA TYR A 674 -22.11 -17.25 -18.78
C TYR A 674 -21.81 -15.76 -18.57
N ILE A 675 -21.51 -15.37 -17.34
CA ILE A 675 -21.24 -13.96 -17.01
C ILE A 675 -19.99 -13.40 -17.71
N ASN A 676 -19.05 -14.28 -18.06
CA ASN A 676 -17.80 -13.98 -18.77
C ASN A 676 -17.81 -14.46 -20.23
N SER A 677 -18.98 -14.74 -20.81
CA SER A 677 -19.08 -15.00 -22.25
C SER A 677 -18.60 -13.78 -23.04
N VAL A 678 -17.78 -14.00 -24.07
CA VAL A 678 -17.25 -12.92 -24.93
C VAL A 678 -18.37 -12.19 -25.68
N ILE A 679 -19.45 -12.92 -26.03
CA ILE A 679 -20.68 -12.38 -26.61
C ILE A 679 -21.81 -12.70 -25.64
N GLN A 680 -22.52 -11.66 -25.18
CA GLN A 680 -23.71 -11.82 -24.32
C GLN A 680 -25.02 -11.76 -25.14
N ASP A 681 -26.15 -11.94 -24.46
CA ASP A 681 -27.46 -11.75 -25.07
C ASP A 681 -27.64 -10.27 -25.43
N GLY A 682 -28.07 -10.00 -26.68
CA GLY A 682 -28.15 -8.64 -27.23
C GLY A 682 -26.87 -8.16 -27.93
N ASP A 683 -25.76 -8.90 -27.79
CA ASP A 683 -24.53 -8.63 -28.55
C ASP A 683 -24.50 -9.40 -29.89
N ASP A 684 -23.92 -8.79 -30.93
CA ASP A 684 -23.65 -9.42 -32.22
C ASP A 684 -22.37 -8.86 -32.86
N MET A 685 -21.85 -9.54 -33.87
CA MET A 685 -20.67 -9.11 -34.62
C MET A 685 -20.87 -9.33 -36.12
N SER A 686 -20.78 -8.27 -36.92
CA SER A 686 -20.77 -8.32 -38.38
C SER A 686 -19.43 -7.87 -38.93
N TYR A 687 -19.19 -8.18 -40.22
CA TYR A 687 -18.00 -7.72 -40.91
C TYR A 687 -18.33 -7.38 -42.36
N ILE A 688 -17.62 -6.41 -42.92
CA ILE A 688 -17.69 -5.98 -44.31
C ILE A 688 -16.25 -5.83 -44.80
N ILE A 689 -15.90 -6.56 -45.85
CA ILE A 689 -14.59 -6.44 -46.50
C ILE A 689 -14.74 -5.48 -47.68
N ASP A 690 -14.01 -4.37 -47.63
CA ASP A 690 -13.86 -3.49 -48.78
C ASP A 690 -12.62 -3.93 -49.58
N GLU A 691 -12.88 -4.61 -50.71
CA GLU A 691 -11.84 -5.11 -51.61
C GLU A 691 -11.02 -3.98 -52.26
N LYS A 692 -11.55 -2.75 -52.34
CA LYS A 692 -10.87 -1.62 -52.97
C LYS A 692 -9.85 -0.97 -52.04
N SER A 693 -10.20 -0.80 -50.77
CA SER A 693 -9.31 -0.23 -49.75
C SER A 693 -8.44 -1.28 -49.04
N HIS A 694 -8.70 -2.57 -49.27
CA HIS A 694 -8.07 -3.68 -48.54
C HIS A 694 -8.30 -3.61 -47.02
N MET A 695 -9.43 -3.05 -46.60
CA MET A 695 -9.82 -2.97 -45.21
C MET A 695 -10.99 -3.90 -44.91
N CYS A 696 -10.96 -4.51 -43.73
CA CYS A 696 -12.10 -5.20 -43.15
C CYS A 696 -12.67 -4.31 -42.03
N HIS A 697 -13.90 -3.87 -42.22
CA HIS A 697 -14.70 -3.22 -41.19
C HIS A 697 -15.42 -4.30 -40.39
N ILE A 698 -15.36 -4.23 -39.07
CA ILE A 698 -16.01 -5.16 -38.15
C ILE A 698 -16.92 -4.32 -37.25
N ASP A 699 -18.21 -4.61 -37.26
CA ASP A 699 -19.17 -3.94 -36.40
C ASP A 699 -19.45 -4.83 -35.20
N LEU A 700 -19.11 -4.34 -34.01
CA LEU A 700 -19.41 -4.98 -32.75
C LEU A 700 -20.63 -4.31 -32.14
N VAL A 701 -21.74 -5.03 -32.05
CA VAL A 701 -22.98 -4.54 -31.46
C VAL A 701 -22.99 -4.95 -29.99
N PHE A 702 -23.11 -3.96 -29.09
CA PHE A 702 -23.26 -4.15 -27.65
C PHE A 702 -24.61 -3.58 -27.20
N ASN A 703 -25.61 -4.43 -27.01
CA ASN A 703 -26.96 -4.03 -26.58
C ASN A 703 -27.53 -2.83 -27.40
N GLY A 704 -27.34 -2.85 -28.72
CA GLY A 704 -27.81 -1.81 -29.64
C GLY A 704 -26.82 -0.66 -29.92
N ASN A 705 -25.73 -0.53 -29.17
CA ASN A 705 -24.66 0.43 -29.45
C ASN A 705 -23.60 -0.23 -30.34
N VAL A 706 -23.30 0.37 -31.50
CA VAL A 706 -22.36 -0.20 -32.47
C VAL A 706 -20.99 0.43 -32.31
N LYS A 707 -19.96 -0.41 -32.13
CA LYS A 707 -18.55 -0.02 -32.14
C LYS A 707 -17.87 -0.62 -33.35
N ASN A 708 -17.28 0.25 -34.17
CA ASN A 708 -16.60 -0.15 -35.40
C ASN A 708 -15.12 -0.40 -35.12
N LEU A 709 -14.61 -1.50 -35.67
CA LEU A 709 -13.19 -1.82 -35.72
C LEU A 709 -12.75 -1.91 -37.18
N GLU A 710 -11.55 -1.41 -37.46
CA GLU A 710 -10.97 -1.46 -38.81
C GLU A 710 -9.65 -2.22 -38.75
N VAL A 711 -9.51 -3.22 -39.61
CA VAL A 711 -8.28 -4.00 -39.74
C VAL A 711 -7.85 -4.08 -41.19
N MET A 712 -6.55 -3.89 -41.44
CA MET A 712 -5.95 -3.99 -42.78
C MET A 712 -5.77 -5.46 -43.16
N ILE A 713 -6.20 -5.83 -44.36
CA ILE A 713 -6.13 -7.21 -44.85
C ILE A 713 -4.76 -7.50 -45.45
N THR A 714 -4.10 -8.55 -44.96
CA THR A 714 -2.83 -9.02 -45.53
C THR A 714 -3.11 -9.92 -46.73
N LYS A 715 -2.65 -9.55 -47.93
CA LYS A 715 -2.69 -10.44 -49.10
C LYS A 715 -1.72 -11.60 -48.88
N GLY A 716 -2.20 -12.83 -48.99
CA GLY A 716 -1.34 -14.01 -48.90
C GLY A 716 -0.24 -13.96 -49.96
N THR A 717 1.02 -13.95 -49.53
CA THR A 717 2.13 -14.28 -50.41
C THR A 717 2.01 -15.75 -50.78
N THR A 718 1.57 -16.02 -52.02
CA THR A 718 1.76 -17.32 -52.64
C THR A 718 3.25 -17.66 -52.60
N PRO A 719 3.67 -18.84 -52.13
CA PRO A 719 5.05 -19.25 -52.29
C PRO A 719 5.32 -19.36 -53.78
N VAL A 720 6.21 -18.51 -54.29
CA VAL A 720 6.78 -18.69 -55.61
C VAL A 720 7.48 -20.05 -55.57
N LYS A 721 6.91 -21.04 -56.26
CA LYS A 721 7.58 -22.32 -56.49
C LYS A 721 8.94 -22.02 -57.14
N ALA A 722 9.98 -22.64 -56.58
CA ALA A 722 11.35 -22.61 -57.06
C ALA A 722 11.48 -22.85 -58.56
#